data_AF-A0A848XHK8-F1
#
_entry.id   AF-A0A848XHK8-F1
#
_cell.length_a   1.000
_cell.length_b   1.000
_cell.length_c   1.000
_cell.angle_alpha   90.00
_cell.angle_beta   90.00
_cell.angle_gamma   90.00
#
_symmetry.space_group_name_H-M   'P 1'
#
loop_
_entity.id
_entity.type
_entity.pdbx_description
1 polymer ?
#
loop_
_entity_poly.entity_id
_entity_poly.type
_entity_poly.pdbx_seq_one_letter_code
_entity_poly.pdbx_strand_id
1 'polypeptide(L)'
;MSKPTHQSSLWKVLGIYAAASWICLQVVDVLTQNMPLPPWVFTLTLSLLVLGLPVAAMTAYLHGIGRTSPAAGASSSVRRVFTWGNVLRGGVGALALWGVAVTGWLVLGRDSGSQWDAVTGLDEVRRLASAQDWAPAYTLAGEVEPLIDSDSVRAQLWSEVSRPVTIRTEPEGARVFRKYYGESDEGWEDMGLSPVTAERFPFGLHRLRFELDGHVTRQIAAYSGALADASPFVLDPPGSLPAGMVRVAGGLVSVFAPGLEQVSPVELGDYFMAAHEVTNREYKEFVDAEGYGDPVCWVHPFEDDGETLELDDALARFTDRTGRPGPSTWEVGGYPDGAADLPVGGVSWYEAEAYACFRGQALPTVYHWFHEADPFSSNFVVPQSNFGDSGLVPVGSAGGVSQDGVFDMAGNVREWARNAVGEDRFNLGGGWNDLPYAFNDAVTSPAFDRSPSNGIRLASYPDTTGLAAASAPIVPQFRDYSVERPVSDEVFEAYRQAYAYDDTPLDPRVVSSDTTASWIREGVEIDAAYGGERMTVFLFIPRERNGPAQPVVYFPGSDDIYKTSFDELAPPDFPVRSGRVLVYPVYKGTFNRADDLQSDIQDESTLYRDHVVAWAKDLGRALDYALTRPEVEGSVGYLGVSWGSAMAPIMLALEPRIQAAVLIVGGLAMQETQPMVDPFNFLPRVTTPTLMVNAKFDSFFPVETAQRPFFDNLGVAEPDKKLIITESNHFVLSFAGDLAIGEALAWFDRYLGPVR
;
A
#
# COMPACT_ATOMS: atom_id res chain seq x y z
N MET A 1 -7.03 -23.00 -90.64
CA MET A 1 -7.23 -23.83 -89.44
C MET A 1 -5.87 -24.08 -88.77
N SER A 2 -5.51 -23.24 -87.81
CA SER A 2 -4.29 -23.38 -87.00
C SER A 2 -4.52 -24.44 -85.91
N LYS A 3 -3.62 -25.44 -85.85
CA LYS A 3 -3.59 -26.44 -84.78
C LYS A 3 -3.31 -25.73 -83.43
N PRO A 4 -4.00 -26.08 -82.33
CA PRO A 4 -3.61 -25.58 -81.02
C PRO A 4 -2.24 -26.15 -80.64
N THR A 5 -1.33 -25.28 -80.23
CA THR A 5 0.06 -25.59 -79.89
C THR A 5 0.14 -26.28 -78.52
N HIS A 6 1.02 -27.28 -78.43
CA HIS A 6 1.34 -28.09 -77.24
C HIS A 6 1.70 -27.29 -75.97
N GLN A 7 2.02 -26.00 -76.11
CA GLN A 7 2.31 -25.10 -75.00
C GLN A 7 1.13 -24.93 -74.03
N SER A 8 -0.13 -25.01 -74.50
CA SER A 8 -1.31 -24.79 -73.62
C SER A 8 -1.48 -25.86 -72.53
N SER A 9 -0.94 -27.07 -72.71
CA SER A 9 -1.00 -28.17 -71.73
C SER A 9 0.03 -27.99 -70.60
N LEU A 10 1.24 -27.54 -70.93
CA LEU A 10 2.30 -27.32 -69.95
C LEU A 10 1.98 -26.12 -69.05
N TRP A 11 1.52 -25.02 -69.65
CA TRP A 11 1.13 -23.82 -68.89
C TRP A 11 -0.04 -24.08 -67.93
N LYS A 12 -0.98 -24.96 -68.29
CA LYS A 12 -2.06 -25.39 -67.39
C LYS A 12 -1.55 -26.17 -66.18
N VAL A 13 -0.62 -27.11 -66.39
CA VAL A 13 -0.02 -27.86 -65.29
C VAL A 13 0.80 -26.94 -64.37
N LEU A 14 1.61 -26.06 -64.95
CA LEU A 14 2.40 -25.10 -64.18
C LEU A 14 1.49 -24.15 -63.38
N GLY A 15 0.39 -23.68 -63.98
CA GLY A 15 -0.61 -22.85 -63.30
C GLY A 15 -1.30 -23.57 -62.13
N ILE A 16 -1.72 -24.82 -62.32
CA ILE A 16 -2.33 -25.64 -61.26
C ILE A 16 -1.32 -25.93 -60.14
N TYR A 17 -0.08 -26.26 -60.50
CA TYR A 17 0.98 -26.52 -59.51
C TYR A 17 1.29 -25.27 -58.69
N ALA A 18 1.39 -24.10 -59.33
CA ALA A 18 1.61 -22.83 -58.65
C ALA A 18 0.45 -22.49 -57.69
N ALA A 19 -0.80 -22.66 -58.13
CA ALA A 19 -1.97 -22.44 -57.27
C ALA A 19 -2.01 -23.40 -56.07
N ALA A 20 -1.73 -24.68 -56.28
CA ALA A 20 -1.67 -25.67 -55.20
C ALA A 20 -0.50 -25.38 -54.23
N SER A 21 0.66 -24.97 -54.75
CA SER A 21 1.82 -24.59 -53.94
C SER A 21 1.54 -23.36 -53.09
N TRP A 22 0.85 -22.37 -53.66
CA TRP A 22 0.40 -21.19 -52.93
C TRP A 22 -0.53 -21.55 -51.78
N ILE A 23 -1.53 -22.40 -52.02
CA ILE A 23 -2.46 -22.86 -50.97
C ILE A 23 -1.69 -23.61 -49.87
N CYS A 24 -0.77 -24.51 -50.22
CA CYS A 24 0.04 -25.22 -49.22
C CYS A 24 0.89 -24.25 -48.38
N LEU A 25 1.50 -23.24 -48.99
CA LEU A 25 2.29 -22.24 -48.26
C LEU A 25 1.41 -21.36 -47.37
N GLN A 26 0.22 -20.97 -47.81
CA GLN A 26 -0.76 -20.24 -46.99
C GLN A 26 -1.21 -21.05 -45.77
N VAL A 27 -1.48 -22.35 -45.95
CA VAL A 27 -1.84 -23.22 -44.82
C VAL A 27 -0.68 -23.34 -43.84
N VAL A 28 0.56 -23.52 -44.31
CA VAL A 28 1.74 -23.59 -43.43
C VAL A 28 2.01 -22.25 -42.75
N ASP A 29 1.83 -21.12 -43.44
CA ASP A 29 2.01 -19.77 -42.89
C ASP A 29 1.00 -19.51 -41.76
N VAL A 30 -0.28 -19.80 -42.00
CA VAL A 30 -1.33 -19.72 -40.96
C VAL A 30 -1.02 -20.65 -39.79
N LEU A 31 -0.52 -21.87 -40.04
CA LEU A 31 -0.12 -22.78 -38.97
C LEU A 31 1.10 -22.24 -38.19
N THR A 32 2.10 -21.65 -38.85
CA THR A 32 3.28 -21.07 -38.19
C THR A 32 2.96 -19.78 -37.43
N GLN A 33 1.89 -19.07 -37.79
CA GLN A 33 1.42 -17.88 -37.07
C GLN A 33 0.58 -18.25 -35.83
N ASN A 34 -0.14 -19.37 -35.88
CA ASN A 34 -1.02 -19.81 -34.79
C ASN A 34 -0.41 -20.90 -33.89
N MET A 35 0.70 -21.51 -34.30
CA MET A 35 1.45 -22.52 -33.55
C MET A 35 2.95 -22.21 -33.63
N PRO A 36 3.72 -22.40 -32.54
CA PRO A 36 5.15 -22.04 -32.49
C PRO A 36 6.01 -23.05 -33.27
N LEU A 37 5.80 -23.15 -34.57
CA LEU A 37 6.52 -24.08 -35.44
C LEU A 37 7.90 -23.50 -35.81
N PRO A 38 8.96 -24.33 -35.92
CA PRO A 38 10.29 -23.85 -36.27
C PRO A 38 10.34 -23.17 -37.66
N PRO A 39 11.23 -22.18 -37.88
CA PRO A 39 11.39 -21.52 -39.18
C PRO A 39 11.76 -22.47 -40.33
N TRP A 40 12.35 -23.63 -40.02
CA TRP A 40 12.67 -24.65 -41.03
C TRP A 40 11.42 -25.31 -41.62
N VAL A 41 10.26 -25.31 -40.93
CA VAL A 41 9.03 -25.96 -41.43
C VAL A 41 8.55 -25.29 -42.70
N PHE A 42 8.48 -23.95 -42.70
CA PHE A 42 8.13 -23.18 -43.89
C PHE A 42 9.17 -23.34 -44.99
N THR A 43 10.46 -23.23 -44.63
CA THR A 43 11.59 -23.31 -45.58
C THR A 43 11.68 -24.68 -46.26
N LEU A 44 11.41 -25.76 -45.53
CA LEU A 44 11.40 -27.13 -46.04
C LEU A 44 10.20 -27.37 -46.95
N THR A 45 8.99 -26.90 -46.58
CA THR A 45 7.80 -26.96 -47.45
C THR A 45 8.05 -26.24 -48.76
N LEU A 46 8.59 -25.02 -48.71
CA LEU A 46 8.96 -24.27 -49.91
C LEU A 46 9.98 -25.04 -50.76
N SER A 47 11.01 -25.61 -50.13
CA SER A 47 12.04 -26.39 -50.82
C SER A 47 11.46 -27.63 -51.53
N LEU A 48 10.54 -28.35 -50.88
CA LEU A 48 9.87 -29.52 -51.48
C LEU A 48 8.99 -29.13 -52.68
N LEU A 49 8.29 -28.00 -52.61
CA LEU A 49 7.47 -27.48 -53.71
C LEU A 49 8.35 -26.99 -54.88
N VAL A 50 9.46 -26.31 -54.59
CA VAL A 50 10.42 -25.89 -55.62
C VAL A 50 11.07 -27.09 -56.30
N LEU A 51 11.44 -28.14 -55.55
CA LEU A 51 12.01 -29.37 -56.10
C LEU A 51 10.97 -30.20 -56.89
N GLY A 52 9.70 -30.15 -56.50
CA GLY A 52 8.61 -30.86 -57.17
C GLY A 52 8.18 -30.21 -58.50
N LEU A 53 8.39 -28.89 -58.67
CA LEU A 53 8.01 -28.14 -59.87
C LEU A 53 8.73 -28.66 -61.14
N PRO A 54 10.06 -28.85 -61.20
CA PRO A 54 10.75 -29.45 -62.34
C PRO A 54 10.22 -30.85 -62.69
N VAL A 55 9.89 -31.65 -61.67
CA VAL A 55 9.38 -33.02 -61.84
C VAL A 55 7.97 -33.00 -62.45
N ALA A 56 7.09 -32.10 -61.99
CA ALA A 56 5.76 -31.90 -62.55
C ALA A 56 5.80 -31.34 -63.98
N ALA A 57 6.66 -30.36 -64.24
CA ALA A 57 6.86 -29.75 -65.55
C ALA A 57 7.41 -30.77 -66.57
N MET A 58 8.42 -31.55 -66.18
CA MET A 58 9.01 -32.59 -67.02
C MET A 58 8.01 -33.72 -67.31
N THR A 59 7.18 -34.09 -66.32
CA THR A 59 6.10 -35.07 -66.51
C THR A 59 5.05 -34.57 -67.51
N ALA A 60 4.63 -33.31 -67.40
CA ALA A 60 3.70 -32.69 -68.35
C ALA A 60 4.27 -32.56 -69.76
N TYR A 61 5.55 -32.21 -69.88
CA TYR A 61 6.26 -32.15 -71.16
C TYR A 61 6.35 -33.53 -71.82
N LEU A 62 6.76 -34.56 -71.07
CA LEU A 62 6.89 -35.93 -71.58
C LEU A 62 5.54 -36.59 -71.93
N HIS A 63 4.46 -36.27 -71.21
CA HIS A 63 3.11 -36.74 -71.54
C HIS A 63 2.47 -35.98 -72.72
N GLY A 64 2.81 -34.70 -72.91
CA GLY A 64 2.38 -33.90 -74.05
C GLY A 64 2.91 -34.42 -75.39
N ILE A 65 4.13 -34.97 -75.40
CA ILE A 65 4.75 -35.60 -76.57
C ILE A 65 4.01 -36.88 -77.02
N GLY A 66 3.21 -37.50 -76.14
CA GLY A 66 2.61 -38.82 -76.37
C GLY A 66 1.43 -38.89 -77.34
N ARG A 67 0.92 -37.77 -77.89
CA ARG A 67 -0.28 -37.79 -78.74
C ARG A 67 -0.10 -37.46 -80.23
N THR A 68 1.11 -37.13 -80.71
CA THR A 68 1.34 -36.96 -82.15
C THR A 68 2.77 -37.37 -82.56
N SER A 69 2.87 -38.50 -83.27
CA SER A 69 4.02 -39.05 -84.02
C SER A 69 5.15 -39.79 -83.26
N PRO A 70 5.53 -41.01 -83.71
CA PRO A 70 6.58 -41.83 -83.10
C PRO A 70 7.93 -41.57 -83.77
N ALA A 71 8.65 -40.54 -83.33
CA ALA A 71 10.08 -40.37 -83.69
C ALA A 71 10.77 -39.37 -82.75
N ALA A 72 11.23 -39.85 -81.58
CA ALA A 72 12.36 -39.29 -80.83
C ALA A 72 12.63 -40.16 -79.59
N GLY A 73 13.86 -40.70 -79.50
CA GLY A 73 14.29 -41.64 -78.47
C GLY A 73 14.53 -40.98 -77.11
N ALA A 74 13.56 -41.12 -76.21
CA ALA A 74 13.84 -41.22 -74.78
C ALA A 74 13.73 -42.71 -74.40
N SER A 75 14.69 -43.25 -73.67
CA SER A 75 14.69 -44.67 -73.28
C SER A 75 13.38 -45.05 -72.56
N SER A 76 12.88 -46.26 -72.80
CA SER A 76 11.63 -46.77 -72.21
C SER A 76 11.61 -46.73 -70.67
N SER A 77 12.78 -46.61 -70.05
CA SER A 77 13.00 -46.44 -68.61
C SER A 77 12.56 -45.06 -68.09
N VAL A 78 12.83 -43.96 -68.81
CA VAL A 78 12.54 -42.59 -68.34
C VAL A 78 11.02 -42.32 -68.32
N ARG A 79 10.29 -42.79 -69.34
CA ARG A 79 8.81 -42.67 -69.37
C ARG A 79 8.11 -43.51 -68.30
N ARG A 80 8.76 -44.55 -67.77
CA ARG A 80 8.21 -45.42 -66.72
C ARG A 80 8.30 -44.76 -65.33
N VAL A 81 9.24 -43.83 -65.14
CA VAL A 81 9.44 -43.08 -63.89
C VAL A 81 8.55 -41.83 -63.84
N PHE A 82 8.47 -41.04 -64.91
CA PHE A 82 7.66 -39.82 -64.98
C PHE A 82 6.22 -40.08 -65.44
N THR A 83 5.44 -40.74 -64.57
CA THR A 83 3.99 -40.91 -64.73
C THR A 83 3.26 -40.10 -63.66
N TRP A 84 2.04 -39.62 -63.95
CA TRP A 84 1.21 -38.92 -62.96
C TRP A 84 1.00 -39.72 -61.68
N GLY A 85 0.93 -41.06 -61.78
CA GLY A 85 0.85 -41.96 -60.63
C GLY A 85 2.10 -41.94 -59.75
N ASN A 86 3.30 -41.86 -60.33
CA ASN A 86 4.54 -41.79 -59.56
C ASN A 86 4.81 -40.39 -58.99
N VAL A 87 4.42 -39.32 -59.71
CA VAL A 87 4.51 -37.94 -59.20
C VAL A 87 3.59 -37.76 -57.99
N LEU A 88 2.36 -38.28 -58.05
CA LEU A 88 1.44 -38.27 -56.93
C LEU A 88 1.97 -39.08 -55.74
N ARG A 89 2.49 -40.30 -55.96
CA ARG A 89 3.08 -41.12 -54.89
C ARG A 89 4.33 -40.48 -54.28
N GLY A 90 5.18 -39.86 -55.09
CA GLY A 90 6.38 -39.14 -54.63
C GLY A 90 6.03 -37.90 -53.81
N GLY A 91 5.04 -37.12 -54.27
CA GLY A 91 4.52 -35.97 -53.54
C GLY A 91 3.85 -36.35 -52.21
N VAL A 92 3.01 -37.40 -52.22
CA VAL A 92 2.38 -37.92 -51.00
C VAL A 92 3.42 -38.48 -50.03
N GLY A 93 4.44 -39.20 -50.52
CA GLY A 93 5.53 -39.71 -49.69
C GLY A 93 6.36 -38.60 -49.04
N ALA A 94 6.67 -37.54 -49.78
CA ALA A 94 7.39 -36.37 -49.25
C ALA A 94 6.56 -35.61 -48.19
N LEU A 95 5.26 -35.43 -48.43
CA LEU A 95 4.36 -34.78 -47.47
C LEU A 95 4.10 -35.66 -46.23
N ALA A 96 4.06 -36.98 -46.37
CA ALA A 96 3.95 -37.89 -45.24
C ALA A 96 5.22 -37.88 -44.37
N LEU A 97 6.41 -37.89 -44.97
CA LEU A 97 7.68 -37.73 -44.26
C LEU A 97 7.78 -36.37 -43.56
N TRP A 98 7.34 -35.30 -44.22
CA TRP A 98 7.22 -33.97 -43.62
C TRP A 98 6.26 -33.98 -42.42
N GLY A 99 5.08 -34.59 -42.55
CA GLY A 99 4.11 -34.72 -41.47
C GLY A 99 4.64 -35.50 -40.27
N VAL A 100 5.40 -36.57 -40.51
CA VAL A 100 6.09 -37.34 -39.44
C VAL A 100 7.18 -36.51 -38.77
N ALA A 101 7.95 -35.71 -39.51
CA ALA A 101 8.99 -34.84 -38.94
C ALA A 101 8.39 -33.72 -38.06
N VAL A 102 7.31 -33.08 -38.52
CA VAL A 102 6.60 -32.04 -37.75
C VAL A 102 5.93 -32.65 -36.52
N THR A 103 5.27 -33.81 -36.67
CA THR A 103 4.64 -34.52 -35.53
C THR A 103 5.69 -35.01 -34.53
N GLY A 104 6.82 -35.53 -35.01
CA GLY A 104 7.96 -35.92 -34.16
C GLY A 104 8.52 -34.75 -33.37
N TRP A 105 8.64 -33.57 -33.99
CA TRP A 105 9.06 -32.35 -33.29
C TRP A 105 8.01 -31.88 -32.27
N LEU A 106 6.72 -31.91 -32.59
CA LEU A 106 5.65 -31.54 -31.65
C LEU A 106 5.56 -32.49 -30.44
N VAL A 107 5.89 -33.77 -30.62
CA VAL A 107 5.83 -34.78 -29.56
C VAL A 107 7.12 -34.82 -28.74
N LEU A 108 8.29 -34.61 -29.35
CA LEU A 108 9.61 -34.72 -28.69
C LEU A 108 10.21 -33.37 -28.27
N GLY A 109 9.76 -32.24 -28.84
CA GLY A 109 10.26 -30.89 -28.57
C GLY A 109 9.53 -30.13 -27.46
N ARG A 110 8.85 -30.84 -26.54
CA ARG A 110 8.14 -30.26 -25.39
C ARG A 110 9.07 -29.75 -24.29
N ASP A 111 10.03 -28.90 -24.63
CA ASP A 111 10.76 -28.04 -23.68
C ASP A 111 10.10 -26.66 -23.54
N SER A 112 8.98 -26.40 -24.22
CA SER A 112 8.21 -25.15 -24.12
C SER A 112 7.28 -25.08 -22.90
N GLY A 113 7.23 -26.13 -22.06
CA GLY A 113 6.44 -26.13 -20.82
C GLY A 113 7.08 -25.27 -19.74
N SER A 114 8.41 -25.39 -19.55
CA SER A 114 9.13 -24.72 -18.46
C SER A 114 9.13 -23.19 -18.57
N GLN A 115 9.26 -22.63 -19.77
CA GLN A 115 9.20 -21.17 -19.96
C GLN A 115 7.78 -20.61 -19.81
N TRP A 116 6.75 -21.35 -20.21
CA TRP A 116 5.36 -20.93 -20.06
C TRP A 116 4.92 -21.00 -18.58
N ASP A 117 5.40 -22.02 -17.86
CA ASP A 117 5.21 -22.19 -16.41
C ASP A 117 5.97 -21.11 -15.63
N ALA A 118 7.18 -20.73 -16.06
CA ALA A 118 7.95 -19.63 -15.46
C ALA A 118 7.25 -18.28 -15.63
N VAL A 119 6.80 -17.92 -16.84
CA VAL A 119 6.09 -16.64 -17.07
C VAL A 119 4.81 -16.57 -16.23
N THR A 120 4.01 -17.63 -16.25
CA THR A 120 2.78 -17.70 -15.43
C THR A 120 3.11 -17.58 -13.93
N GLY A 121 4.19 -18.22 -13.48
CA GLY A 121 4.68 -18.13 -12.11
C GLY A 121 5.16 -16.73 -11.73
N LEU A 122 5.93 -16.05 -12.58
CA LEU A 122 6.37 -14.66 -12.36
C LEU A 122 5.18 -13.71 -12.27
N ASP A 123 4.19 -13.86 -13.15
CA ASP A 123 2.99 -13.02 -13.15
C ASP A 123 2.17 -13.23 -11.87
N GLU A 124 2.10 -14.47 -11.37
CA GLU A 124 1.44 -14.77 -10.11
C GLU A 124 2.22 -14.25 -8.90
N VAL A 125 3.55 -14.34 -8.88
CA VAL A 125 4.39 -13.71 -7.85
C VAL A 125 4.14 -12.21 -7.81
N ARG A 126 4.10 -11.56 -8.97
CA ARG A 126 3.80 -10.12 -9.09
C ARG A 126 2.40 -9.79 -8.61
N ARG A 127 1.42 -10.63 -8.92
CA ARG A 127 0.05 -10.46 -8.45
C ARG A 127 -0.01 -10.53 -6.92
N LEU A 128 0.63 -11.54 -6.31
CA LEU A 128 0.71 -11.69 -4.86
C LEU A 128 1.48 -10.54 -4.20
N ALA A 129 2.62 -10.13 -4.77
CA ALA A 129 3.41 -8.99 -4.32
C ALA A 129 2.62 -7.67 -4.40
N SER A 130 1.84 -7.47 -5.48
CA SER A 130 0.97 -6.30 -5.65
C SER A 130 -0.18 -6.30 -4.64
N ALA A 131 -0.67 -7.47 -4.25
CA ALA A 131 -1.64 -7.65 -3.18
C ALA A 131 -1.00 -7.67 -1.77
N GLN A 132 0.32 -7.49 -1.67
CA GLN A 132 1.11 -7.56 -0.44
C GLN A 132 0.96 -8.86 0.35
N ASP A 133 0.62 -9.95 -0.34
CA ASP A 133 0.58 -11.29 0.22
C ASP A 133 2.01 -11.88 0.19
N TRP A 134 2.87 -11.30 1.04
CA TRP A 134 4.32 -11.47 0.98
C TRP A 134 4.77 -12.91 1.23
N ALA A 135 4.10 -13.62 2.15
CA ALA A 135 4.46 -14.99 2.48
C ALA A 135 4.28 -15.94 1.28
N PRO A 136 3.08 -16.04 0.67
CA PRO A 136 2.89 -16.76 -0.59
C PRO A 136 3.76 -16.25 -1.74
N ALA A 137 3.92 -14.92 -1.90
CA ALA A 137 4.74 -14.36 -2.97
C ALA A 137 6.20 -14.83 -2.87
N TYR A 138 6.78 -14.79 -1.67
CA TYR A 138 8.14 -15.22 -1.41
C TYR A 138 8.32 -16.73 -1.60
N THR A 139 7.38 -17.53 -1.11
CA THR A 139 7.39 -18.99 -1.32
C THR A 139 7.33 -19.34 -2.79
N LEU A 140 6.39 -18.74 -3.54
CA LEU A 140 6.23 -18.98 -4.97
C LEU A 140 7.46 -18.49 -5.76
N ALA A 141 8.08 -17.37 -5.38
CA ALA A 141 9.32 -16.91 -6.00
C ALA A 141 10.43 -17.97 -5.89
N GLY A 142 10.53 -18.67 -4.76
CA GLY A 142 11.45 -19.80 -4.58
C GLY A 142 11.13 -21.01 -5.45
N GLU A 143 9.84 -21.30 -5.68
CA GLU A 143 9.39 -22.38 -6.57
C GLU A 143 9.63 -22.06 -8.05
N VAL A 144 9.52 -20.79 -8.43
CA VAL A 144 9.68 -20.30 -9.81
C VAL A 144 11.15 -20.08 -10.17
N GLU A 145 12.01 -19.70 -9.22
CA GLU A 145 13.44 -19.41 -9.46
C GLU A 145 14.17 -20.49 -10.29
N PRO A 146 14.02 -21.82 -10.01
CA PRO A 146 14.72 -22.87 -10.76
C PRO A 146 14.28 -22.97 -12.23
N LEU A 147 13.13 -22.38 -12.59
CA LEU A 147 12.61 -22.35 -13.95
C LEU A 147 13.14 -21.17 -14.78
N ILE A 148 13.87 -20.23 -14.15
CA ILE A 148 14.37 -19.01 -14.78
C ILE A 148 15.85 -19.16 -15.15
N ASP A 149 16.13 -19.24 -16.45
CA ASP A 149 17.50 -19.34 -16.98
C ASP A 149 18.31 -18.03 -16.88
N SER A 150 17.64 -16.88 -16.76
CA SER A 150 18.27 -15.56 -16.81
C SER A 150 18.56 -15.01 -15.40
N ASP A 151 19.84 -14.73 -15.12
CA ASP A 151 20.28 -14.11 -13.86
C ASP A 151 19.62 -12.76 -13.60
N SER A 152 19.43 -11.94 -14.63
CA SER A 152 18.77 -10.64 -14.50
C SER A 152 17.30 -10.78 -14.16
N VAL A 153 16.61 -11.78 -14.71
CA VAL A 153 15.19 -12.04 -14.39
C VAL A 153 15.06 -12.62 -12.99
N ARG A 154 15.98 -13.50 -12.55
CA ARG A 154 16.03 -13.97 -11.16
C ARG A 154 16.27 -12.82 -10.19
N ALA A 155 17.21 -11.93 -10.49
CA ALA A 155 17.48 -10.76 -9.66
C ALA A 155 16.25 -9.85 -9.56
N GLN A 156 15.55 -9.61 -10.68
CA GLN A 156 14.32 -8.83 -10.71
C GLN A 156 13.22 -9.49 -9.86
N LEU A 157 12.95 -10.79 -10.06
CA LEU A 157 11.98 -11.55 -9.27
C LEU A 157 12.20 -11.35 -7.76
N TRP A 158 13.43 -11.53 -7.29
CA TRP A 158 13.74 -11.41 -5.87
C TRP A 158 13.69 -9.97 -5.36
N SER A 159 13.99 -8.97 -6.20
CA SER A 159 13.84 -7.56 -5.84
C SER A 159 12.39 -7.12 -5.65
N GLU A 160 11.44 -7.85 -6.25
CA GLU A 160 10.00 -7.58 -6.12
C GLU A 160 9.40 -8.13 -4.80
N VAL A 161 10.06 -9.10 -4.14
CA VAL A 161 9.51 -9.79 -2.95
C VAL A 161 10.44 -9.79 -1.72
N SER A 162 11.68 -9.32 -1.86
CA SER A 162 12.69 -9.40 -0.79
C SER A 162 13.74 -8.29 -0.89
N ARG A 163 14.45 -8.06 0.22
CA ARG A 163 15.61 -7.16 0.32
C ARG A 163 16.73 -7.79 1.14
N PRO A 164 17.97 -7.32 1.00
CA PRO A 164 19.02 -7.66 1.95
C PRO A 164 18.70 -7.05 3.33
N VAL A 165 18.86 -7.85 4.39
CA VAL A 165 18.76 -7.42 5.79
C VAL A 165 19.92 -8.03 6.57
N THR A 166 20.61 -7.22 7.37
CA THR A 166 21.62 -7.70 8.33
C THR A 166 21.13 -7.46 9.74
N ILE A 167 20.81 -8.54 10.45
CA ILE A 167 20.35 -8.49 11.83
C ILE A 167 21.57 -8.54 12.75
N ARG A 168 21.70 -7.55 13.61
CA ARG A 168 22.81 -7.42 14.59
C ARG A 168 22.24 -7.41 16.00
N THR A 169 22.97 -7.96 16.95
CA THR A 169 22.64 -7.87 18.38
C THR A 169 23.83 -7.38 19.18
N GLU A 170 23.56 -6.83 20.35
CA GLU A 170 24.58 -6.47 21.33
C GLU A 170 24.30 -7.18 22.66
N PRO A 171 25.16 -8.12 23.10
CA PRO A 171 26.35 -8.63 22.41
C PRO A 171 25.99 -9.49 21.18
N GLU A 172 26.97 -9.67 20.28
CA GLU A 172 26.85 -10.58 19.14
C GLU A 172 26.79 -12.05 19.57
N GLY A 173 26.35 -12.94 18.67
CA GLY A 173 26.29 -14.38 18.87
C GLY A 173 24.93 -14.91 19.32
N ALA A 174 23.89 -14.07 19.32
CA ALA A 174 22.54 -14.48 19.63
C ALA A 174 21.94 -15.32 18.49
N ARG A 175 21.26 -16.42 18.83
CA ARG A 175 20.48 -17.16 17.84
C ARG A 175 19.24 -16.36 17.48
N VAL A 176 19.03 -16.16 16.19
CA VAL A 176 17.96 -15.35 15.63
C VAL A 176 16.93 -16.27 14.99
N PHE A 177 15.67 -16.12 15.40
CA PHE A 177 14.53 -16.76 14.76
C PHE A 177 13.62 -15.71 14.16
N ARG A 178 12.92 -16.06 13.08
CA ARG A 178 11.90 -15.21 12.48
C ARG A 178 10.64 -15.97 12.10
N LYS A 179 9.55 -15.23 11.90
CA LYS A 179 8.35 -15.68 11.19
C LYS A 179 7.58 -14.46 10.67
N TYR A 180 6.63 -14.66 9.75
CA TYR A 180 5.69 -13.59 9.44
C TYR A 180 4.79 -13.30 10.64
N TYR A 181 4.34 -12.06 10.78
CA TYR A 181 3.59 -11.63 11.97
C TYR A 181 2.30 -12.43 12.19
N GLY A 182 1.58 -12.78 11.12
CA GLY A 182 0.33 -13.55 11.14
C GLY A 182 0.48 -15.05 11.36
N GLU A 183 1.71 -15.58 11.38
CA GLU A 183 1.94 -17.03 11.49
C GLU A 183 1.86 -17.53 12.94
N SER A 184 1.39 -18.78 13.10
CA SER A 184 1.32 -19.46 14.40
C SER A 184 2.68 -19.61 15.09
N ASP A 185 2.70 -19.92 16.38
CA ASP A 185 3.94 -20.06 17.16
C ASP A 185 4.78 -21.29 16.83
N GLU A 186 4.28 -22.21 16.00
CA GLU A 186 5.03 -23.38 15.52
C GLU A 186 5.93 -23.06 14.30
N GLY A 187 5.86 -21.84 13.75
CA GLY A 187 6.47 -21.45 12.46
C GLY A 187 7.83 -20.75 12.50
N TRP A 188 8.59 -20.82 13.60
CA TRP A 188 9.88 -20.11 13.69
C TRP A 188 10.97 -20.69 12.77
N GLU A 189 11.49 -19.87 11.87
CA GLU A 189 12.68 -20.16 11.04
C GLU A 189 13.97 -19.75 11.78
N ASP A 190 14.90 -20.69 11.99
CA ASP A 190 16.24 -20.41 12.55
C ASP A 190 17.13 -19.78 11.47
N MET A 191 17.48 -18.51 11.67
CA MET A 191 18.34 -17.75 10.76
C MET A 191 19.84 -17.98 11.04
N GLY A 192 20.21 -18.52 12.20
CA GLY A 192 21.59 -18.64 12.65
C GLY A 192 21.96 -17.65 13.76
N LEU A 193 23.26 -17.37 13.91
CA LEU A 193 23.79 -16.50 14.97
C LEU A 193 24.04 -15.09 14.46
N SER A 194 23.70 -14.08 15.24
CA SER A 194 24.01 -12.67 14.95
C SER A 194 25.52 -12.39 15.00
N PRO A 195 26.05 -11.47 14.17
CA PRO A 195 25.34 -10.81 13.07
C PRO A 195 25.03 -11.81 11.94
N VAL A 196 23.78 -11.78 11.46
CA VAL A 196 23.30 -12.66 10.38
C VAL A 196 22.78 -11.82 9.23
N THR A 197 23.27 -12.12 8.02
CA THR A 197 22.82 -11.46 6.79
C THR A 197 21.94 -12.41 5.99
N ALA A 198 20.71 -11.97 5.72
CA ALA A 198 19.82 -12.60 4.77
C ALA A 198 19.77 -11.74 3.50
N GLU A 199 20.41 -12.21 2.42
CA GLU A 199 20.43 -11.51 1.12
C GLU A 199 19.03 -11.36 0.51
N ARG A 200 18.10 -12.25 0.87
CA ARG A 200 16.71 -12.29 0.41
C ARG A 200 15.77 -12.35 1.61
N PHE A 201 15.79 -11.32 2.44
CA PHE A 201 14.82 -11.19 3.52
C PHE A 201 13.46 -10.73 2.95
N PRO A 202 12.39 -11.54 3.05
CA PRO A 202 11.07 -11.19 2.53
C PRO A 202 10.51 -9.85 3.00
N PHE A 203 9.72 -9.21 2.14
CA PHE A 203 8.92 -8.04 2.51
C PHE A 203 7.81 -8.37 3.52
N GLY A 204 7.17 -7.34 4.07
CA GLY A 204 6.11 -7.46 5.08
C GLY A 204 6.59 -7.27 6.52
N LEU A 205 5.65 -7.45 7.46
CA LEU A 205 5.85 -7.37 8.90
C LEU A 205 6.26 -8.75 9.46
N HIS A 206 7.36 -8.78 10.20
CA HIS A 206 7.94 -10.01 10.75
C HIS A 206 8.02 -9.95 12.26
N ARG A 207 7.85 -11.09 12.92
CA ARG A 207 8.24 -11.28 14.32
C ARG A 207 9.62 -11.88 14.37
N LEU A 208 10.49 -11.35 15.23
CA LEU A 208 11.82 -11.89 15.48
C LEU A 208 11.96 -12.30 16.94
N ARG A 209 12.74 -13.34 17.20
CA ARG A 209 13.11 -13.81 18.53
C ARG A 209 14.62 -13.99 18.62
N PHE A 210 15.21 -13.46 19.68
CA PHE A 210 16.64 -13.51 19.93
C PHE A 210 16.91 -14.31 21.21
N GLU A 211 17.78 -15.30 21.11
CA GLU A 211 18.17 -16.16 22.23
C GLU A 211 19.69 -16.15 22.39
N LEU A 212 20.15 -15.79 23.59
CA LEU A 212 21.57 -15.85 23.94
C LEU A 212 21.70 -16.33 25.39
N ASP A 213 22.56 -17.33 25.60
CA ASP A 213 22.81 -17.86 26.94
C ASP A 213 23.24 -16.75 27.91
N GLY A 214 22.63 -16.75 29.10
CA GLY A 214 22.88 -15.71 30.11
C GLY A 214 22.19 -14.37 29.85
N HIS A 215 21.30 -14.29 28.85
CA HIS A 215 20.49 -13.11 28.53
C HIS A 215 18.99 -13.45 28.48
N VAL A 216 18.14 -12.44 28.65
CA VAL A 216 16.68 -12.57 28.50
C VAL A 216 16.35 -12.71 27.02
N THR A 217 15.44 -13.64 26.69
CA THR A 217 14.92 -13.77 25.32
C THR A 217 14.18 -12.50 24.93
N ARG A 218 14.59 -11.86 23.84
CA ARG A 218 13.93 -10.67 23.28
C ARG A 218 13.04 -11.08 22.11
N GLN A 219 11.84 -10.51 22.04
CA GLN A 219 10.94 -10.61 20.89
C GLN A 219 10.62 -9.21 20.38
N ILE A 220 10.49 -9.06 19.07
CA ILE A 220 10.15 -7.79 18.40
C ILE A 220 9.22 -8.05 17.22
N ALA A 221 8.59 -7.00 16.71
CA ALA A 221 7.91 -7.01 15.42
C ALA A 221 8.37 -5.83 14.55
N ALA A 222 8.77 -6.06 13.32
CA ALA A 222 9.21 -4.96 12.46
C ALA A 222 9.07 -5.29 10.98
N TYR A 223 8.79 -4.25 10.18
CA TYR A 223 8.83 -4.37 8.73
C TYR A 223 10.27 -4.62 8.28
N SER A 224 10.44 -5.37 7.19
CA SER A 224 11.78 -5.64 6.65
C SER A 224 12.58 -4.39 6.29
N GLY A 225 11.91 -3.27 5.98
CA GLY A 225 12.55 -1.97 5.82
C GLY A 225 13.18 -1.45 7.11
N ALA A 226 12.41 -1.39 8.20
CA ALA A 226 12.92 -0.99 9.52
C ALA A 226 14.05 -1.90 10.00
N LEU A 227 13.95 -3.21 9.75
CA LEU A 227 15.02 -4.17 10.06
C LEU A 227 16.31 -3.93 9.26
N ALA A 228 16.22 -3.43 8.02
CA ALA A 228 17.38 -3.15 7.19
C ALA A 228 18.20 -1.98 7.73
N ASP A 229 17.53 -0.99 8.33
CA ASP A 229 18.12 0.23 8.88
C ASP A 229 18.34 0.17 10.40
N ALA A 230 17.98 -0.96 11.04
CA ALA A 230 18.03 -1.11 12.48
C ALA A 230 19.46 -1.06 13.06
N SER A 231 19.58 -0.36 14.19
CA SER A 231 20.75 -0.47 15.07
C SER A 231 20.79 -1.86 15.73
N PRO A 232 21.95 -2.32 16.25
CA PRO A 232 22.03 -3.61 16.93
C PRO A 232 21.00 -3.74 18.07
N PHE A 233 20.27 -4.85 18.09
CA PHE A 233 19.31 -5.14 19.17
C PHE A 233 20.05 -5.52 20.46
N VAL A 234 19.94 -4.68 21.48
CA VAL A 234 20.52 -4.94 22.80
C VAL A 234 19.81 -6.13 23.47
N LEU A 235 20.59 -7.08 23.97
CA LEU A 235 20.12 -8.21 24.76
C LEU A 235 20.54 -8.02 26.21
N ASP A 236 19.55 -8.06 27.10
CA ASP A 236 19.72 -7.71 28.49
C ASP A 236 19.99 -8.95 29.36
N PRO A 237 20.99 -8.94 30.26
CA PRO A 237 21.18 -10.03 31.20
C PRO A 237 20.04 -10.08 32.23
N PRO A 238 19.69 -11.26 32.80
CA PRO A 238 18.66 -11.37 33.81
C PRO A 238 18.87 -10.41 34.99
N GLY A 239 17.80 -9.70 35.38
CA GLY A 239 17.82 -8.74 36.48
C GLY A 239 18.40 -7.36 36.16
N SER A 240 18.80 -7.10 34.90
CA SER A 240 19.20 -5.75 34.46
C SER A 240 18.02 -4.83 34.11
N LEU A 241 16.86 -5.41 33.81
CA LEU A 241 15.60 -4.71 33.57
C LEU A 241 14.71 -4.76 34.81
N PRO A 242 13.83 -3.76 35.02
CA PRO A 242 12.72 -3.91 35.97
C PRO A 242 11.90 -5.17 35.65
N ALA A 243 11.40 -5.83 36.69
CA ALA A 243 10.67 -7.09 36.52
C ALA A 243 9.47 -6.92 35.58
N GLY A 244 9.37 -7.79 34.58
CA GLY A 244 8.26 -7.79 33.61
C GLY A 244 8.32 -6.69 32.54
N MET A 245 9.41 -5.92 32.45
CA MET A 245 9.57 -4.87 31.44
C MET A 245 10.49 -5.27 30.29
N VAL A 246 10.24 -4.70 29.12
CA VAL A 246 11.09 -4.76 27.92
C VAL A 246 11.82 -3.43 27.72
N ARG A 247 12.95 -3.49 27.01
CA ARG A 247 13.69 -2.31 26.58
C ARG A 247 13.13 -1.76 25.29
N VAL A 248 12.93 -0.44 25.28
CA VAL A 248 12.60 0.33 24.09
C VAL A 248 13.73 1.30 23.81
N ALA A 249 14.22 1.28 22.58
CA ALA A 249 15.24 2.25 22.15
C ALA A 249 14.60 3.64 22.02
N GLY A 250 15.29 4.67 22.48
CA GLY A 250 14.86 6.06 22.28
C GLY A 250 15.02 6.53 20.82
N GLY A 251 14.94 7.84 20.63
CA GLY A 251 15.12 8.50 19.33
C GLY A 251 14.11 9.62 19.11
N LEU A 252 14.13 10.20 17.91
CA LEU A 252 13.18 11.25 17.51
C LEU A 252 11.81 10.62 17.22
N VAL A 253 10.85 10.83 18.14
CA VAL A 253 9.51 10.25 18.07
C VAL A 253 8.49 11.30 17.65
N SER A 254 7.70 10.97 16.62
CA SER A 254 6.50 11.71 16.22
C SER A 254 5.24 10.96 16.66
N VAL A 255 4.17 11.67 16.97
CA VAL A 255 2.87 11.07 17.34
C VAL A 255 1.95 11.07 16.12
N PHE A 256 1.50 9.90 15.72
CA PHE A 256 0.56 9.72 14.61
C PHE A 256 -0.80 9.28 15.14
N ALA A 257 -1.61 10.26 15.52
CA ALA A 257 -2.96 10.03 16.00
C ALA A 257 -3.88 11.21 15.63
N PRO A 258 -5.18 10.95 15.35
CA PRO A 258 -6.13 11.99 14.98
C PRO A 258 -6.21 13.10 16.03
N GLY A 259 -6.00 14.34 15.59
CA GLY A 259 -6.04 15.53 16.44
C GLY A 259 -4.75 15.81 17.21
N LEU A 260 -3.71 14.98 17.05
CA LEU A 260 -2.39 15.18 17.67
C LEU A 260 -1.28 15.44 16.65
N GLU A 261 -1.56 15.42 15.36
CA GLU A 261 -0.55 15.52 14.30
C GLU A 261 0.27 16.82 14.37
N GLN A 262 -0.31 17.89 14.92
CA GLN A 262 0.35 19.19 15.12
C GLN A 262 1.42 19.19 16.22
N VAL A 263 1.49 18.17 17.07
CA VAL A 263 2.46 18.17 18.17
C VAL A 263 3.88 17.94 17.63
N SER A 264 4.85 18.68 18.16
CA SER A 264 6.22 18.58 17.69
C SER A 264 6.88 17.24 18.06
N PRO A 265 7.72 16.66 17.19
CA PRO A 265 8.50 15.49 17.54
C PRO A 265 9.38 15.72 18.78
N VAL A 266 9.60 14.67 19.58
CA VAL A 266 10.43 14.73 20.79
C VAL A 266 11.54 13.70 20.71
N GLU A 267 12.78 14.13 20.98
CA GLU A 267 13.92 13.23 21.16
C GLU A 267 13.82 12.53 22.52
N LEU A 268 13.50 11.23 22.52
CA LEU A 268 13.38 10.41 23.72
C LEU A 268 14.68 9.67 24.03
N GLY A 269 15.02 9.53 25.31
CA GLY A 269 16.03 8.58 25.77
C GLY A 269 15.50 7.13 25.78
N ASP A 270 16.41 6.18 25.98
CA ASP A 270 16.02 4.77 26.19
C ASP A 270 15.13 4.62 27.43
N TYR A 271 14.10 3.80 27.31
CA TYR A 271 13.14 3.55 28.38
C TYR A 271 12.75 2.09 28.47
N PHE A 272 12.07 1.75 29.55
CA PHE A 272 11.50 0.42 29.75
C PHE A 272 9.98 0.52 29.82
N MET A 273 9.29 -0.44 29.21
CA MET A 273 7.83 -0.54 29.25
C MET A 273 7.43 -1.94 29.71
N ALA A 274 6.38 -2.04 30.52
CA ALA A 274 5.83 -3.32 30.94
C ALA A 274 5.39 -4.12 29.70
N ALA A 275 5.85 -5.36 29.59
CA ALA A 275 5.52 -6.25 28.47
C ALA A 275 4.00 -6.49 28.37
N HIS A 276 3.29 -6.37 29.49
CA HIS A 276 1.85 -6.59 29.61
C HIS A 276 1.23 -5.49 30.48
N GLU A 277 -0.09 -5.36 30.41
CA GLU A 277 -0.89 -4.57 31.33
C GLU A 277 -0.75 -5.12 32.76
N VAL A 278 -0.97 -4.26 33.74
CA VAL A 278 -0.96 -4.63 35.15
C VAL A 278 -2.09 -5.61 35.43
N THR A 279 -1.77 -6.76 36.02
CA THR A 279 -2.77 -7.78 36.38
C THR A 279 -3.50 -7.44 37.67
N ASN A 280 -4.69 -8.03 37.85
CA ASN A 280 -5.41 -7.96 39.13
C ASN A 280 -4.55 -8.47 40.31
N ARG A 281 -3.75 -9.52 40.09
CA ARG A 281 -2.83 -10.05 41.10
C ARG A 281 -1.81 -9.01 41.55
N GLU A 282 -1.18 -8.30 40.61
CA GLU A 282 -0.18 -7.29 40.93
C GLU A 282 -0.82 -6.06 41.59
N TYR A 283 -1.97 -5.61 41.12
CA TYR A 283 -2.68 -4.49 41.75
C TYR A 283 -3.15 -4.84 43.18
N LYS A 284 -3.45 -6.12 43.44
CA LYS A 284 -3.81 -6.60 44.78
C LYS A 284 -2.69 -6.41 45.80
N GLU A 285 -1.42 -6.45 45.37
CA GLU A 285 -0.27 -6.19 46.25
C GLU A 285 -0.29 -4.75 46.78
N PHE A 286 -0.72 -3.78 45.97
CA PHE A 286 -0.90 -2.39 46.39
C PHE A 286 -2.05 -2.23 47.39
N VAL A 287 -3.18 -2.90 47.15
CA VAL A 287 -4.32 -2.92 48.08
C VAL A 287 -3.92 -3.56 49.42
N ASP A 288 -3.20 -4.69 49.39
CA ASP A 288 -2.78 -5.43 50.58
C ASP A 288 -1.66 -4.72 51.37
N ALA A 289 -0.89 -3.86 50.70
CA ALA A 289 0.07 -2.96 51.33
C ALA A 289 -0.58 -1.69 51.92
N GLU A 290 -1.91 -1.62 52.01
CA GLU A 290 -2.67 -0.45 52.46
C GLU A 290 -2.42 0.80 51.62
N GLY A 291 -2.13 0.66 50.32
CA GLY A 291 -1.74 1.77 49.45
C GLY A 291 -2.79 2.88 49.28
N TYR A 292 -4.07 2.57 49.47
CA TYR A 292 -5.15 3.57 49.53
C TYR A 292 -5.13 4.40 50.83
N GLY A 293 -4.47 3.93 51.88
CA GLY A 293 -4.29 4.65 53.15
C GLY A 293 -2.94 5.33 53.29
N ASP A 294 -1.98 5.06 52.40
CA ASP A 294 -0.64 5.67 52.42
C ASP A 294 -0.60 6.92 51.52
N PRO A 295 -0.51 8.14 52.07
CA PRO A 295 -0.54 9.38 51.28
C PRO A 295 0.71 9.58 50.42
N VAL A 296 1.79 8.81 50.59
CA VAL A 296 3.08 9.02 49.91
C VAL A 296 2.95 9.05 48.39
N CYS A 297 2.08 8.21 47.82
CA CYS A 297 1.91 8.10 46.37
C CYS A 297 0.71 8.87 45.79
N TRP A 298 -0.03 9.59 46.62
CA TRP A 298 -1.15 10.44 46.19
C TRP A 298 -0.69 11.90 46.05
N VAL A 299 0.18 12.14 45.07
CA VAL A 299 0.94 13.40 44.93
C VAL A 299 0.32 14.42 43.97
N HIS A 300 -0.72 14.02 43.23
CA HIS A 300 -1.40 14.88 42.26
C HIS A 300 -2.63 15.54 42.88
N PRO A 301 -2.91 16.81 42.54
CA PRO A 301 -4.16 17.46 42.95
C PRO A 301 -5.36 16.74 42.31
N PHE A 302 -6.39 16.53 43.12
CA PHE A 302 -7.63 15.89 42.71
C PHE A 302 -8.60 16.93 42.15
N GLU A 303 -8.72 17.00 40.84
CA GLU A 303 -9.52 18.01 40.14
C GLU A 303 -10.78 17.35 39.55
N ASP A 304 -11.93 17.95 39.83
CA ASP A 304 -13.25 17.47 39.38
C ASP A 304 -14.16 18.68 39.16
N ASP A 305 -14.55 18.94 37.91
CA ASP A 305 -15.42 20.05 37.51
C ASP A 305 -14.93 21.43 38.01
N GLY A 306 -13.61 21.68 37.97
CA GLY A 306 -13.01 22.94 38.43
C GLY A 306 -12.84 23.07 39.94
N GLU A 307 -13.20 22.05 40.72
CA GLU A 307 -12.98 21.99 42.17
C GLU A 307 -11.78 21.07 42.50
N THR A 308 -10.92 21.53 43.42
CA THR A 308 -9.87 20.68 43.99
C THR A 308 -10.38 19.99 45.25
N LEU A 309 -10.39 18.66 45.26
CA LEU A 309 -10.80 17.84 46.39
C LEU A 309 -9.63 17.60 47.35
N GLU A 310 -9.94 17.53 48.64
CA GLU A 310 -9.00 17.05 49.66
C GLU A 310 -8.77 15.54 49.52
N LEU A 311 -7.62 15.05 49.98
CA LEU A 311 -7.22 13.65 49.83
C LEU A 311 -8.29 12.67 50.35
N ASP A 312 -8.83 12.89 51.55
CA ASP A 312 -9.84 12.00 52.14
C ASP A 312 -11.13 11.94 51.30
N ASP A 313 -11.55 13.07 50.73
CA ASP A 313 -12.74 13.16 49.89
C ASP A 313 -12.53 12.47 48.53
N ALA A 314 -11.33 12.57 47.96
CA ALA A 314 -10.96 11.86 46.75
C ALA A 314 -10.87 10.33 46.97
N LEU A 315 -10.18 9.90 48.03
CA LEU A 315 -10.03 8.48 48.39
C LEU A 315 -11.38 7.82 48.69
N ALA A 316 -12.33 8.56 49.27
CA ALA A 316 -13.69 8.07 49.51
C ALA A 316 -14.44 7.70 48.21
N ARG A 317 -13.99 8.19 47.04
CA ARG A 317 -14.55 7.84 45.71
C ARG A 317 -13.91 6.59 45.12
N PHE A 318 -12.75 6.15 45.63
CA PHE A 318 -12.01 5.02 45.09
C PHE A 318 -12.34 3.71 45.81
N THR A 319 -13.62 3.35 45.76
CA THR A 319 -14.12 2.12 46.36
C THR A 319 -14.57 1.09 45.34
N ASP A 320 -14.50 -0.18 45.75
CA ASP A 320 -15.10 -1.31 45.08
C ASP A 320 -16.64 -1.29 45.21
N ARG A 321 -17.32 -2.28 44.61
CA ARG A 321 -18.80 -2.35 44.63
C ARG A 321 -19.42 -2.51 46.01
N THR A 322 -18.62 -2.82 47.02
CA THR A 322 -19.04 -3.02 48.41
C THR A 322 -18.66 -1.84 49.32
N GLY A 323 -18.07 -0.78 48.76
CA GLY A 323 -17.65 0.42 49.48
C GLY A 323 -16.30 0.27 50.20
N ARG A 324 -15.48 -0.72 49.84
CA ARG A 324 -14.10 -0.87 50.37
C ARG A 324 -13.09 -0.26 49.41
N PRO A 325 -11.93 0.22 49.85
CA PRO A 325 -10.89 0.71 48.94
C PRO A 325 -10.48 -0.37 47.91
N GLY A 326 -10.41 0.01 46.64
CA GLY A 326 -10.05 -0.89 45.54
C GLY A 326 -10.78 -0.58 44.22
N PRO A 327 -10.40 -1.23 43.11
CA PRO A 327 -10.98 -1.00 41.78
C PRO A 327 -12.51 -1.13 41.74
N SER A 328 -13.17 -0.35 40.86
CA SER A 328 -14.64 -0.29 40.77
C SER A 328 -15.29 -1.62 40.32
N THR A 329 -14.49 -2.53 39.76
CA THR A 329 -14.92 -3.85 39.28
C THR A 329 -14.85 -4.94 40.34
N TRP A 330 -14.22 -4.66 41.49
CA TRP A 330 -13.96 -5.62 42.56
C TRP A 330 -15.11 -5.68 43.58
N GLU A 331 -15.07 -6.70 44.44
CA GLU A 331 -16.02 -6.91 45.52
C GLU A 331 -15.31 -7.40 46.79
N VAL A 332 -15.71 -6.88 47.95
CA VAL A 332 -15.19 -7.28 49.27
C VAL A 332 -13.65 -7.14 49.37
N GLY A 333 -13.07 -6.16 48.68
CA GLY A 333 -11.64 -5.88 48.66
C GLY A 333 -10.80 -6.81 47.76
N GLY A 334 -11.42 -7.54 46.83
CA GLY A 334 -10.72 -8.47 45.93
C GLY A 334 -11.33 -8.58 44.54
N TYR A 335 -10.51 -9.05 43.60
CA TYR A 335 -10.95 -9.41 42.25
C TYR A 335 -11.74 -10.73 42.24
N PRO A 336 -12.59 -10.98 41.23
CA PRO A 336 -13.35 -12.22 41.09
C PRO A 336 -12.47 -13.48 41.04
N ASP A 337 -12.96 -14.61 41.55
CA ASP A 337 -12.25 -15.89 41.50
C ASP A 337 -11.84 -16.25 40.05
N GLY A 338 -10.56 -16.58 39.86
CA GLY A 338 -10.01 -16.90 38.54
C GLY A 338 -9.57 -15.69 37.69
N ALA A 339 -9.78 -14.46 38.16
CA ALA A 339 -9.41 -13.23 37.43
C ALA A 339 -7.97 -12.74 37.69
N ALA A 340 -7.15 -13.53 38.37
CA ALA A 340 -5.84 -13.09 38.87
C ALA A 340 -4.89 -12.61 37.76
N ASP A 341 -4.91 -13.29 36.60
CA ASP A 341 -4.05 -12.99 35.45
C ASP A 341 -4.75 -12.12 34.39
N LEU A 342 -6.01 -11.70 34.63
CA LEU A 342 -6.66 -10.66 33.83
C LEU A 342 -6.05 -9.30 34.16
N PRO A 343 -6.00 -8.34 33.23
CA PRO A 343 -5.60 -6.99 33.55
C PRO A 343 -6.55 -6.39 34.60
N VAL A 344 -6.02 -5.51 35.44
CA VAL A 344 -6.84 -4.70 36.33
C VAL A 344 -7.64 -3.69 35.49
N GLY A 345 -8.94 -3.60 35.77
CA GLY A 345 -9.85 -2.67 35.12
C GLY A 345 -10.73 -1.96 36.14
N GLY A 346 -11.23 -0.77 35.80
CA GLY A 346 -12.04 0.03 36.71
C GLY A 346 -11.23 0.87 37.69
N VAL A 347 -10.08 1.36 37.24
CA VAL A 347 -9.21 2.26 37.99
C VAL A 347 -9.19 3.64 37.33
N SER A 348 -9.15 4.67 38.17
CA SER A 348 -8.97 6.08 37.77
C SER A 348 -7.52 6.36 37.40
N TRP A 349 -7.27 7.50 36.76
CA TRP A 349 -5.89 7.95 36.49
C TRP A 349 -5.11 8.17 37.79
N TYR A 350 -5.77 8.69 38.84
CA TYR A 350 -5.15 8.88 40.15
C TYR A 350 -4.74 7.55 40.80
N GLU A 351 -5.60 6.53 40.75
CA GLU A 351 -5.28 5.18 41.20
C GLU A 351 -4.12 4.57 40.39
N ALA A 352 -4.03 4.87 39.10
CA ALA A 352 -2.97 4.40 38.22
C ALA A 352 -1.61 5.04 38.54
N GLU A 353 -1.55 6.37 38.72
CA GLU A 353 -0.33 7.08 39.16
C GLU A 353 0.10 6.65 40.57
N ALA A 354 -0.84 6.48 41.51
CA ALA A 354 -0.52 6.01 42.86
C ALA A 354 0.09 4.60 42.84
N TYR A 355 -0.47 3.70 42.02
CA TYR A 355 0.08 2.36 41.82
C TYR A 355 1.45 2.40 41.12
N ALA A 356 1.63 3.23 40.10
CA ALA A 356 2.92 3.40 39.44
C ALA A 356 4.00 3.88 40.43
N CYS A 357 3.67 4.87 41.26
CA CYS A 357 4.54 5.34 42.35
C CYS A 357 4.87 4.23 43.35
N PHE A 358 3.88 3.42 43.77
CA PHE A 358 4.10 2.28 44.67
C PHE A 358 5.11 1.28 44.10
N ARG A 359 5.12 1.10 42.79
CA ARG A 359 6.07 0.24 42.07
C ARG A 359 7.41 0.91 41.78
N GLY A 360 7.58 2.20 42.11
CA GLY A 360 8.77 3.00 41.75
C GLY A 360 8.89 3.20 40.24
N GLN A 361 7.76 3.23 39.53
CA GLN A 361 7.62 3.32 38.08
C GLN A 361 6.72 4.52 37.74
N ALA A 362 6.34 4.67 36.48
CA ALA A 362 5.47 5.75 36.00
C ALA A 362 4.45 5.23 34.97
N LEU A 363 3.44 6.03 34.65
CA LEU A 363 2.63 5.81 33.45
C LEU A 363 3.40 6.25 32.19
N PRO A 364 3.16 5.61 31.03
CA PRO A 364 3.70 6.09 29.77
C PRO A 364 3.19 7.50 29.45
N THR A 365 3.98 8.28 28.72
CA THR A 365 3.44 9.47 28.04
C THR A 365 2.84 9.06 26.70
N VAL A 366 2.02 9.92 26.09
CA VAL A 366 1.47 9.75 24.74
C VAL A 366 2.57 9.41 23.72
N TYR A 367 3.71 10.11 23.78
CA TYR A 367 4.87 9.82 22.91
C TYR A 367 5.41 8.40 23.09
N HIS A 368 5.63 7.95 24.34
CA HIS A 368 6.15 6.61 24.60
C HIS A 368 5.12 5.54 24.20
N TRP A 369 3.83 5.80 24.44
CA TRP A 369 2.76 4.87 24.10
C TRP A 369 2.62 4.70 22.58
N PHE A 370 2.52 5.80 21.81
CA PHE A 370 2.40 5.72 20.35
C PHE A 370 3.67 5.26 19.65
N HIS A 371 4.84 5.48 20.26
CA HIS A 371 6.08 4.88 19.76
C HIS A 371 5.98 3.36 19.78
N GLU A 372 5.55 2.78 20.90
CA GLU A 372 5.40 1.32 20.99
C GLU A 372 4.20 0.79 20.24
N ALA A 373 3.05 1.46 20.31
CA ALA A 373 1.83 0.98 19.68
C ALA A 373 1.99 0.76 18.16
N ASP A 374 2.79 1.60 17.50
CA ASP A 374 2.97 1.62 16.03
C ASP A 374 1.62 1.52 15.28
N PRO A 375 0.84 2.62 15.22
CA PRO A 375 -0.45 2.65 14.53
C PRO A 375 -0.41 2.15 13.07
N PHE A 376 0.75 2.22 12.40
CA PHE A 376 0.91 1.74 11.03
C PHE A 376 0.87 0.21 10.92
N SER A 377 1.05 -0.52 12.03
CA SER A 377 0.91 -1.98 12.10
C SER A 377 -0.50 -2.44 12.49
N SER A 378 -1.49 -1.52 12.61
CA SER A 378 -2.87 -1.81 13.05
C SER A 378 -3.54 -2.97 12.33
N ASN A 379 -3.37 -3.10 11.01
CA ASN A 379 -3.99 -4.17 10.22
C ASN A 379 -3.42 -5.56 10.53
N PHE A 380 -2.32 -5.66 11.28
CA PHE A 380 -1.75 -6.90 11.80
C PHE A 380 -1.98 -7.09 13.30
N VAL A 381 -1.83 -6.01 14.08
CA VAL A 381 -1.98 -6.03 15.55
C VAL A 381 -3.45 -6.22 15.94
N VAL A 382 -4.35 -5.37 15.44
CA VAL A 382 -5.77 -5.32 15.86
C VAL A 382 -6.50 -6.67 15.63
N PRO A 383 -6.32 -7.39 14.51
CA PRO A 383 -6.95 -8.70 14.33
C PRO A 383 -6.48 -9.79 15.31
N GLN A 384 -5.31 -9.62 15.93
CA GLN A 384 -4.76 -10.54 16.92
C GLN A 384 -5.00 -10.09 18.38
N SER A 385 -5.80 -9.04 18.56
CA SER A 385 -6.04 -8.35 19.82
C SER A 385 -7.44 -8.60 20.38
N ASN A 386 -7.64 -8.29 21.66
CA ASN A 386 -8.91 -8.53 22.34
C ASN A 386 -9.88 -7.35 22.20
N PHE A 387 -10.77 -7.40 21.20
CA PHE A 387 -11.91 -6.50 21.01
C PHE A 387 -13.22 -7.30 20.81
N GLY A 388 -14.37 -6.65 20.94
CA GLY A 388 -15.66 -7.23 20.53
C GLY A 388 -16.53 -7.78 21.67
N ASP A 389 -16.58 -7.09 22.80
CA ASP A 389 -17.56 -7.27 23.88
C ASP A 389 -17.55 -8.66 24.57
N SER A 390 -16.48 -9.45 24.40
CA SER A 390 -16.39 -10.81 24.95
C SER A 390 -15.79 -10.88 26.37
N GLY A 391 -15.41 -9.73 26.93
CA GLY A 391 -14.76 -9.59 28.24
C GLY A 391 -13.24 -9.55 28.16
N LEU A 392 -12.60 -9.42 29.32
CA LEU A 392 -11.16 -9.46 29.48
C LEU A 392 -10.60 -10.86 29.26
N VAL A 393 -9.38 -10.92 28.72
CA VAL A 393 -8.58 -12.15 28.60
C VAL A 393 -7.31 -12.05 29.44
N PRO A 394 -6.67 -13.17 29.83
CA PRO A 394 -5.41 -13.11 30.55
C PRO A 394 -4.36 -12.35 29.75
N VAL A 395 -3.56 -11.54 30.43
CA VAL A 395 -2.50 -10.78 29.76
C VAL A 395 -1.52 -11.73 29.04
N GLY A 396 -1.09 -11.35 27.85
CA GLY A 396 -0.21 -12.11 26.96
C GLY A 396 -0.88 -13.31 26.27
N SER A 397 -2.21 -13.48 26.41
CA SER A 397 -2.92 -14.58 25.75
C SER A 397 -3.42 -14.25 24.34
N ALA A 398 -3.46 -12.96 23.98
CA ALA A 398 -3.66 -12.51 22.62
C ALA A 398 -2.34 -12.54 21.81
N GLY A 399 -2.45 -12.41 20.49
CA GLY A 399 -1.31 -12.60 19.57
C GLY A 399 -0.56 -11.31 19.24
N GLY A 400 -1.13 -10.15 19.55
CA GLY A 400 -0.58 -8.84 19.22
C GLY A 400 0.72 -8.53 19.97
N VAL A 401 1.77 -8.21 19.20
CA VAL A 401 3.09 -7.80 19.67
C VAL A 401 3.52 -6.49 19.01
N SER A 402 4.03 -5.55 19.80
CA SER A 402 4.58 -4.26 19.36
C SER A 402 5.97 -4.37 18.75
N GLN A 403 6.52 -3.22 18.35
CA GLN A 403 7.87 -3.15 17.80
C GLN A 403 8.97 -3.68 18.74
N ASP A 404 8.87 -3.48 20.05
CA ASP A 404 9.90 -3.90 21.02
C ASP A 404 9.43 -5.02 21.96
N GLY A 405 8.35 -5.71 21.60
CA GLY A 405 7.89 -6.90 22.34
C GLY A 405 6.93 -6.60 23.47
N VAL A 406 6.18 -5.50 23.38
CA VAL A 406 5.05 -5.18 24.24
C VAL A 406 3.80 -5.89 23.70
N PHE A 407 3.12 -6.64 24.54
CA PHE A 407 1.91 -7.40 24.19
C PHE A 407 0.65 -6.62 24.57
N ASP A 408 -0.44 -6.94 23.88
CA ASP A 408 -1.80 -6.50 24.22
C ASP A 408 -1.99 -4.98 24.25
N MET A 409 -1.21 -4.22 23.48
CA MET A 409 -1.36 -2.75 23.39
C MET A 409 -2.68 -2.32 22.72
N ALA A 410 -3.25 -3.17 21.88
CA ALA A 410 -4.56 -2.94 21.29
C ALA A 410 -5.59 -3.82 21.99
N GLY A 411 -6.63 -3.20 22.54
CA GLY A 411 -7.74 -3.91 23.18
C GLY A 411 -7.46 -4.32 24.61
N ASN A 412 -8.25 -5.27 25.11
CA ASN A 412 -8.25 -5.71 26.50
C ASN A 412 -8.62 -4.58 27.47
N VAL A 413 -7.69 -3.75 27.95
CA VAL A 413 -8.00 -2.53 28.71
C VAL A 413 -7.38 -1.31 28.02
N ARG A 414 -8.06 -0.18 28.12
CA ARG A 414 -7.45 1.11 27.83
C ARG A 414 -6.36 1.41 28.84
N GLU A 415 -5.35 2.14 28.42
CA GLU A 415 -4.16 2.42 29.22
C GLU A 415 -4.05 3.91 29.52
N TRP A 416 -4.09 4.25 30.81
CA TRP A 416 -3.86 5.61 31.26
C TRP A 416 -2.46 6.09 30.89
N ALA A 417 -2.38 7.27 30.28
CA ALA A 417 -1.13 7.97 30.02
C ALA A 417 -1.00 9.22 30.92
N ARG A 418 0.24 9.66 31.08
CA ARG A 418 0.61 10.76 32.00
C ARG A 418 0.08 12.13 31.57
N ASN A 419 -0.07 12.35 30.26
CA ASN A 419 -0.33 13.68 29.70
C ASN A 419 -1.73 14.19 30.09
N ALA A 420 -1.77 15.46 30.50
CA ALA A 420 -3.01 16.16 30.81
C ALA A 420 -3.63 16.82 29.58
N VAL A 421 -4.96 16.85 29.55
CA VAL A 421 -5.79 17.66 28.63
C VAL A 421 -6.79 18.44 29.48
N GLY A 422 -6.38 19.61 29.98
CA GLY A 422 -7.11 20.23 31.08
C GLY A 422 -7.15 19.30 32.30
N GLU A 423 -8.36 19.02 32.81
CA GLU A 423 -8.58 18.08 33.93
C GLU A 423 -8.61 16.61 33.45
N ASP A 424 -8.78 16.36 32.16
CA ASP A 424 -8.82 15.03 31.57
C ASP A 424 -7.42 14.45 31.35
N ARG A 425 -7.37 13.16 31.04
CA ARG A 425 -6.14 12.40 30.77
C ARG A 425 -6.33 11.52 29.55
N PHE A 426 -5.24 11.23 28.84
CA PHE A 426 -5.26 10.28 27.74
C PHE A 426 -5.44 8.85 28.27
N ASN A 427 -6.26 8.08 27.56
CA ASN A 427 -6.63 6.71 27.90
C ASN A 427 -6.68 5.89 26.60
N LEU A 428 -5.57 5.22 26.28
CA LEU A 428 -5.22 4.81 24.92
C LEU A 428 -5.43 3.32 24.67
N GLY A 429 -5.35 2.87 23.41
CA GLY A 429 -5.33 1.44 23.03
C GLY A 429 -6.70 0.78 22.81
N GLY A 430 -7.76 1.35 23.41
CA GLY A 430 -9.11 0.79 23.37
C GLY A 430 -9.26 -0.43 24.31
N GLY A 431 -10.43 -0.56 24.91
CA GLY A 431 -10.80 -1.71 25.73
C GLY A 431 -11.48 -2.82 24.93
N TRP A 432 -11.64 -3.99 25.57
CA TRP A 432 -12.36 -5.14 24.99
C TRP A 432 -13.79 -4.82 24.51
N ASN A 433 -14.41 -3.79 25.07
CA ASN A 433 -15.76 -3.31 24.76
C ASN A 433 -15.79 -2.05 23.87
N ASP A 434 -14.63 -1.64 23.34
CA ASP A 434 -14.54 -0.59 22.35
C ASP A 434 -14.55 -1.14 20.94
N LEU A 435 -14.76 -0.23 19.98
CA LEU A 435 -14.64 -0.56 18.58
C LEU A 435 -13.16 -0.74 18.22
N PRO A 436 -12.80 -1.72 17.37
CA PRO A 436 -11.40 -2.04 17.07
C PRO A 436 -10.55 -0.87 16.53
N TYR A 437 -11.18 0.15 15.93
CA TYR A 437 -10.46 1.33 15.45
C TYR A 437 -9.97 2.25 16.58
N ALA A 438 -10.50 2.12 17.80
CA ALA A 438 -10.12 2.93 18.96
C ALA A 438 -8.64 2.78 19.35
N PHE A 439 -7.96 1.74 18.85
CA PHE A 439 -6.52 1.58 18.98
C PHE A 439 -5.73 2.79 18.44
N ASN A 440 -6.21 3.40 17.36
CA ASN A 440 -5.53 4.52 16.70
C ASN A 440 -5.96 5.89 17.23
N ASP A 441 -7.02 5.94 18.04
CA ASP A 441 -7.59 7.19 18.51
C ASP A 441 -6.87 7.67 19.78
N ALA A 442 -6.55 8.97 19.83
CA ALA A 442 -6.02 9.61 21.03
C ALA A 442 -7.14 9.97 22.02
N VAL A 443 -7.83 8.96 22.53
CA VAL A 443 -8.99 9.15 23.42
C VAL A 443 -8.56 9.78 24.75
N THR A 444 -9.39 10.70 25.24
CA THR A 444 -9.27 11.30 26.56
C THR A 444 -10.45 10.89 27.44
N SER A 445 -10.25 10.90 28.75
CA SER A 445 -11.29 10.58 29.73
C SER A 445 -11.07 11.40 31.00
N PRO A 446 -12.15 11.71 31.75
CA PRO A 446 -12.02 12.36 33.06
C PRO A 446 -11.06 11.59 33.97
N ALA A 447 -10.20 12.28 34.70
CA ALA A 447 -9.19 11.62 35.56
C ALA A 447 -9.82 10.71 36.63
N PHE A 448 -11.07 10.99 37.03
CA PHE A 448 -11.88 10.19 37.95
C PHE A 448 -12.66 9.05 37.28
N ASP A 449 -12.64 8.88 35.96
CA ASP A 449 -13.37 7.81 35.29
C ASP A 449 -12.82 6.43 35.66
N ARG A 450 -13.68 5.58 36.18
CA ARG A 450 -13.36 4.22 36.64
C ARG A 450 -14.13 3.18 35.85
N SER A 451 -14.34 3.45 34.56
CA SER A 451 -14.98 2.52 33.63
C SER A 451 -14.26 1.16 33.65
N PRO A 452 -14.98 0.03 33.55
CA PRO A 452 -14.39 -1.31 33.72
C PRO A 452 -13.23 -1.65 32.77
N SER A 453 -13.12 -0.95 31.64
CA SER A 453 -12.05 -1.09 30.66
C SER A 453 -10.87 -0.13 30.88
N ASN A 454 -10.87 0.73 31.89
CA ASN A 454 -9.73 1.59 32.20
C ASN A 454 -8.73 0.84 33.08
N GLY A 455 -7.51 0.64 32.57
CA GLY A 455 -6.44 -0.14 33.17
C GLY A 455 -5.10 0.60 33.19
N ILE A 456 -4.01 -0.15 33.34
CA ILE A 456 -2.68 0.41 33.59
C ILE A 456 -1.63 -0.36 32.80
N ARG A 457 -0.75 0.38 32.13
CA ARG A 457 0.58 -0.10 31.71
C ARG A 457 1.64 0.77 32.38
N LEU A 458 2.72 0.15 32.81
CA LEU A 458 3.81 0.86 33.48
C LEU A 458 4.98 1.11 32.52
N ALA A 459 5.70 2.20 32.77
CA ALA A 459 6.95 2.56 32.15
C ALA A 459 8.01 2.90 33.22
N SER A 460 9.28 2.86 32.83
CA SER A 460 10.41 3.31 33.63
C SER A 460 11.41 4.07 32.77
N TYR A 461 11.91 5.18 33.30
CA TYR A 461 12.70 6.17 32.57
C TYR A 461 14.11 6.31 33.17
N PRO A 462 15.01 5.34 32.93
CA PRO A 462 16.39 5.43 33.38
C PRO A 462 17.16 6.56 32.67
N ASP A 463 16.83 6.83 31.40
CA ASP A 463 17.24 8.01 30.67
C ASP A 463 16.07 9.00 30.63
N THR A 464 16.28 10.21 31.14
CA THR A 464 15.25 11.25 31.20
C THR A 464 15.31 12.22 30.03
N THR A 465 16.12 11.94 29.00
CA THR A 465 16.17 12.73 27.76
C THR A 465 14.77 12.82 27.16
N GLY A 466 14.34 14.05 26.84
CA GLY A 466 13.01 14.33 26.29
C GLY A 466 11.83 14.17 27.26
N LEU A 467 11.98 13.47 28.39
CA LEU A 467 10.87 13.09 29.26
C LEU A 467 10.01 14.27 29.73
N ALA A 468 10.64 15.41 30.06
CA ALA A 468 9.92 16.61 30.49
C ALA A 468 9.04 17.19 29.37
N ALA A 469 9.54 17.22 28.13
CA ALA A 469 8.77 17.64 26.96
C ALA A 469 7.67 16.63 26.64
N ALA A 470 8.01 15.33 26.66
CA ALA A 470 7.07 14.25 26.41
C ALA A 470 5.94 14.15 27.46
N SER A 471 6.18 14.60 28.70
CA SER A 471 5.20 14.60 29.80
C SER A 471 4.33 15.87 29.84
N ALA A 472 4.60 16.86 28.99
CA ALA A 472 3.86 18.13 29.02
C ALA A 472 2.37 17.91 28.70
N PRO A 473 1.46 18.76 29.20
CA PRO A 473 0.08 18.77 28.77
C PRO A 473 -0.03 18.92 27.24
N ILE A 474 -0.98 18.22 26.65
CA ILE A 474 -1.24 18.25 25.20
C ILE A 474 -2.64 18.83 24.99
N VAL A 475 -2.78 19.70 24.00
CA VAL A 475 -4.10 20.19 23.57
C VAL A 475 -4.43 19.46 22.27
N PRO A 476 -5.28 18.44 22.29
CA PRO A 476 -5.76 17.82 21.07
C PRO A 476 -6.60 18.83 20.29
N GLN A 477 -6.46 18.82 18.97
CA GLN A 477 -7.36 19.54 18.08
C GLN A 477 -8.47 18.60 17.65
N PHE A 478 -9.69 19.12 17.61
CA PHE A 478 -10.86 18.34 17.24
C PHE A 478 -11.90 19.27 16.62
N ARG A 479 -12.55 18.78 15.55
CA ARG A 479 -13.63 19.47 14.87
C ARG A 479 -14.85 18.57 14.77
N ASP A 480 -15.97 19.05 15.30
CA ASP A 480 -17.27 18.37 15.19
C ASP A 480 -18.03 18.84 13.95
N TYR A 481 -17.74 18.19 12.83
CA TYR A 481 -18.40 18.49 11.56
C TYR A 481 -19.91 18.21 11.53
N SER A 482 -20.48 17.54 12.53
CA SER A 482 -21.93 17.33 12.60
C SER A 482 -22.70 18.62 12.94
N VAL A 483 -22.05 19.53 13.68
CA VAL A 483 -22.63 20.81 14.11
C VAL A 483 -22.11 21.99 13.31
N GLU A 484 -20.95 21.86 12.67
CA GLU A 484 -20.41 22.90 11.79
C GLU A 484 -21.31 23.18 10.59
N ARG A 485 -21.15 24.38 10.03
CA ARG A 485 -21.91 24.83 8.86
C ARG A 485 -20.96 25.44 7.83
N PRO A 486 -20.96 24.95 6.58
CA PRO A 486 -20.19 25.55 5.52
C PRO A 486 -20.56 27.02 5.31
N VAL A 487 -19.60 27.81 4.84
CA VAL A 487 -19.84 29.21 4.50
C VAL A 487 -20.95 29.39 3.44
N SER A 488 -21.60 30.54 3.47
CA SER A 488 -22.62 30.94 2.48
C SER A 488 -22.06 31.05 1.06
N ASP A 489 -22.93 30.98 0.04
CA ASP A 489 -22.53 31.11 -1.37
C ASP A 489 -21.86 32.45 -1.69
N GLU A 490 -22.31 33.53 -1.05
CA GLU A 490 -21.70 34.87 -1.22
C GLU A 490 -20.24 34.88 -0.72
N VAL A 491 -19.99 34.26 0.43
CA VAL A 491 -18.65 34.16 1.01
C VAL A 491 -17.77 33.22 0.18
N PHE A 492 -18.31 32.08 -0.25
CA PHE A 492 -17.59 31.17 -1.14
C PHE A 492 -17.18 31.83 -2.46
N GLU A 493 -18.06 32.62 -3.07
CA GLU A 493 -17.73 33.33 -4.30
C GLU A 493 -16.57 34.32 -4.10
N ALA A 494 -16.45 34.94 -2.92
CA ALA A 494 -15.27 35.73 -2.56
C ALA A 494 -14.00 34.87 -2.43
N TYR A 495 -14.10 33.67 -1.83
CA TYR A 495 -12.97 32.75 -1.74
C TYR A 495 -12.50 32.30 -3.13
N ARG A 496 -13.44 31.89 -4.00
CA ARG A 496 -13.19 31.46 -5.38
C ARG A 496 -12.37 32.48 -6.17
N GLN A 497 -12.58 33.78 -5.94
CA GLN A 497 -11.83 34.85 -6.60
C GLN A 497 -10.34 34.87 -6.23
N ALA A 498 -9.94 34.44 -5.03
CA ALA A 498 -8.53 34.38 -4.63
C ALA A 498 -7.74 33.31 -5.41
N TYR A 499 -8.44 32.26 -5.87
CA TYR A 499 -7.87 31.17 -6.65
C TYR A 499 -7.78 31.48 -8.15
N ALA A 500 -8.50 32.49 -8.63
CA ALA A 500 -8.45 32.88 -10.03
C ALA A 500 -7.04 33.28 -10.47
N TYR A 501 -6.73 33.01 -11.73
CA TYR A 501 -5.50 33.42 -12.39
C TYR A 501 -5.77 33.78 -13.85
N ASP A 502 -4.93 34.64 -14.41
CA ASP A 502 -5.06 35.08 -15.80
C ASP A 502 -4.58 34.00 -16.78
N ASP A 503 -5.21 33.94 -17.95
CA ASP A 503 -4.74 33.12 -19.06
C ASP A 503 -3.46 33.74 -19.66
N THR A 504 -2.33 33.36 -19.10
CA THR A 504 -0.99 33.78 -19.53
C THR A 504 -0.32 32.68 -20.35
N PRO A 505 0.61 33.01 -21.27
CA PRO A 505 1.38 32.01 -21.99
C PRO A 505 2.00 30.96 -21.05
N LEU A 506 1.98 29.69 -21.46
CA LEU A 506 2.58 28.57 -20.71
C LEU A 506 4.09 28.46 -20.91
N ASP A 507 4.59 28.96 -22.04
CA ASP A 507 5.98 28.87 -22.50
C ASP A 507 6.63 27.49 -22.26
N PRO A 508 6.00 26.38 -22.74
CA PRO A 508 6.39 25.03 -22.35
C PRO A 508 7.76 24.62 -22.89
N ARG A 509 8.52 23.92 -22.05
CA ARG A 509 9.83 23.36 -22.40
C ARG A 509 9.96 21.93 -21.89
N VAL A 510 10.14 20.97 -22.80
CA VAL A 510 10.47 19.59 -22.42
C VAL A 510 11.87 19.58 -21.80
N VAL A 511 11.98 19.08 -20.58
CA VAL A 511 13.24 18.99 -19.81
C VAL A 511 13.70 17.55 -19.59
N SER A 512 12.79 16.58 -19.64
CA SER A 512 13.11 15.16 -19.60
C SER A 512 12.13 14.33 -20.43
N SER A 513 12.61 13.20 -20.95
CA SER A 513 11.79 12.22 -21.66
C SER A 513 12.42 10.85 -21.51
N ASP A 514 11.74 9.97 -20.78
CA ASP A 514 12.17 8.60 -20.53
C ASP A 514 11.11 7.64 -21.05
N THR A 515 11.54 6.55 -21.68
CA THR A 515 10.62 5.52 -22.19
C THR A 515 10.85 4.21 -21.45
N THR A 516 9.82 3.72 -20.79
CA THR A 516 9.77 2.38 -20.19
C THR A 516 9.09 1.41 -21.14
N ALA A 517 9.00 0.13 -20.74
CA ALA A 517 8.23 -0.85 -21.51
C ALA A 517 6.73 -0.46 -21.60
N SER A 518 6.21 0.22 -20.57
CA SER A 518 4.78 0.48 -20.38
C SER A 518 4.35 1.90 -20.73
N TRP A 519 5.23 2.89 -20.59
CA TRP A 519 4.89 4.30 -20.84
C TRP A 519 6.07 5.16 -21.24
N ILE A 520 5.76 6.34 -21.77
CA ILE A 520 6.67 7.46 -21.95
C ILE A 520 6.41 8.43 -20.80
N ARG A 521 7.44 8.74 -20.01
CA ARG A 521 7.42 9.80 -18.99
C ARG A 521 8.07 11.04 -19.59
N GLU A 522 7.31 12.11 -19.76
CA GLU A 522 7.82 13.39 -20.25
C GLU A 522 7.67 14.47 -19.18
N GLY A 523 8.78 15.07 -18.76
CA GLY A 523 8.80 16.20 -17.84
C GLY A 523 8.85 17.51 -18.62
N VAL A 524 7.91 18.41 -18.36
CA VAL A 524 7.77 19.69 -19.06
C VAL A 524 7.72 20.83 -18.06
N GLU A 525 8.64 21.79 -18.20
CA GLU A 525 8.56 23.04 -17.46
C GLU A 525 7.59 24.00 -18.14
N ILE A 526 6.68 24.58 -17.37
CA ILE A 526 5.76 25.64 -17.78
C ILE A 526 5.82 26.80 -16.79
N ASP A 527 5.39 27.99 -17.20
CA ASP A 527 5.24 29.13 -16.28
C ASP A 527 4.08 28.87 -15.31
N ALA A 528 4.34 29.02 -14.01
CA ALA A 528 3.29 28.99 -12.99
C ALA A 528 2.42 30.24 -13.08
N ALA A 529 1.22 30.20 -12.50
CA ALA A 529 0.26 31.30 -12.56
C ALA A 529 0.56 32.46 -11.58
N TYR A 530 1.65 32.39 -10.83
CA TYR A 530 1.99 33.32 -9.76
C TYR A 530 3.51 33.35 -9.54
N GLY A 531 3.99 34.33 -8.78
CA GLY A 531 5.38 34.40 -8.30
C GLY A 531 6.47 34.60 -9.38
N GLY A 532 6.13 34.53 -10.67
CA GLY A 532 7.12 34.51 -11.76
C GLY A 532 7.99 33.24 -11.75
N GLU A 533 7.52 32.17 -11.10
CA GLU A 533 8.21 30.89 -11.03
C GLU A 533 7.76 29.94 -12.15
N ARG A 534 8.51 28.85 -12.35
CA ARG A 534 8.17 27.77 -13.27
C ARG A 534 7.84 26.51 -12.49
N MET A 535 6.95 25.69 -13.03
CA MET A 535 6.59 24.39 -12.49
C MET A 535 6.83 23.29 -13.51
N THR A 536 7.18 22.10 -13.04
CA THR A 536 7.28 20.91 -13.89
C THR A 536 5.95 20.17 -13.89
N VAL A 537 5.50 19.74 -15.06
CA VAL A 537 4.37 18.83 -15.25
C VAL A 537 4.91 17.56 -15.88
N PHE A 538 4.72 16.43 -15.22
CA PHE A 538 5.03 15.13 -15.79
C PHE A 538 3.79 14.55 -16.48
N LEU A 539 3.97 14.11 -17.72
CA LEU A 539 2.99 13.32 -18.44
C LEU A 539 3.48 11.88 -18.52
N PHE A 540 2.67 10.94 -18.03
CA PHE A 540 2.90 9.52 -18.22
C PHE A 540 1.93 9.01 -19.27
N ILE A 541 2.47 8.69 -20.43
CA ILE A 541 1.74 8.43 -21.65
C ILE A 541 1.84 6.95 -21.98
N PRO A 542 0.73 6.21 -22.13
CA PRO A 542 0.76 4.79 -22.49
C PRO A 542 1.54 4.56 -23.79
N ARG A 543 2.41 3.55 -23.79
CA ARG A 543 3.25 3.23 -24.96
C ARG A 543 2.44 2.62 -26.10
N GLU A 544 1.54 1.69 -25.76
CA GLU A 544 0.62 1.05 -26.70
C GLU A 544 -0.71 1.79 -26.64
N ARG A 545 -1.02 2.61 -27.65
CA ARG A 545 -2.28 3.34 -27.74
C ARG A 545 -2.80 3.43 -29.17
N ASN A 546 -4.12 3.41 -29.32
CA ASN A 546 -4.82 3.54 -30.61
C ASN A 546 -5.31 4.97 -30.88
N GLY A 547 -4.64 5.98 -30.32
CA GLY A 547 -5.01 7.38 -30.48
C GLY A 547 -4.70 8.23 -29.25
N PRO A 548 -5.27 9.44 -29.16
CA PRO A 548 -5.31 10.22 -27.93
C PRO A 548 -6.12 9.49 -26.83
N ALA A 549 -5.81 9.76 -25.56
CA ALA A 549 -6.49 9.13 -24.43
C ALA A 549 -6.96 10.16 -23.40
N GLN A 550 -7.94 9.77 -22.57
CA GLN A 550 -8.45 10.62 -21.50
C GLN A 550 -7.33 10.90 -20.47
N PRO A 551 -7.16 12.15 -20.03
CA PRO A 551 -6.21 12.48 -18.97
C PRO A 551 -6.80 12.20 -17.59
N VAL A 552 -5.94 11.78 -16.66
CA VAL A 552 -6.22 11.72 -15.22
C VAL A 552 -5.18 12.61 -14.53
N VAL A 553 -5.60 13.71 -13.92
CA VAL A 553 -4.71 14.53 -13.09
C VAL A 553 -4.54 13.90 -11.72
N TYR A 554 -3.29 13.75 -11.30
CA TYR A 554 -2.91 13.14 -10.04
C TYR A 554 -2.57 14.20 -9.00
N PHE A 555 -3.11 14.05 -7.80
CA PHE A 555 -2.70 14.78 -6.62
C PHE A 555 -2.12 13.77 -5.61
N PRO A 556 -0.82 13.88 -5.27
CA PRO A 556 -0.10 12.87 -4.50
C PRO A 556 -0.45 12.88 -3.01
N GLY A 557 0.04 11.86 -2.30
CA GLY A 557 0.16 11.89 -0.85
C GLY A 557 1.27 12.84 -0.39
N SER A 558 1.32 13.13 0.91
CA SER A 558 2.18 14.16 1.49
C SER A 558 3.67 13.82 1.52
N ASP A 559 4.06 12.56 1.29
CA ASP A 559 5.46 12.16 1.14
C ASP A 559 6.23 13.02 0.13
N ASP A 560 5.53 13.54 -0.89
CA ASP A 560 6.10 14.43 -1.90
C ASP A 560 6.64 15.76 -1.35
N ILE A 561 6.13 16.24 -0.22
CA ILE A 561 6.62 17.45 0.48
C ILE A 561 8.07 17.24 0.93
N TYR A 562 8.44 16.01 1.28
CA TYR A 562 9.77 15.69 1.80
C TYR A 562 10.77 15.24 0.72
N LYS A 563 10.31 15.01 -0.51
CA LYS A 563 11.17 14.61 -1.63
C LYS A 563 11.94 15.80 -2.18
N THR A 564 13.17 15.55 -2.63
CA THR A 564 14.05 16.60 -3.17
C THR A 564 14.49 16.34 -4.61
N SER A 565 14.29 15.11 -5.12
CA SER A 565 14.65 14.71 -6.48
C SER A 565 13.50 14.04 -7.23
N PHE A 566 13.43 14.27 -8.55
CA PHE A 566 12.48 13.57 -9.44
C PHE A 566 12.79 12.09 -9.63
N ASP A 567 13.96 11.61 -9.20
CA ASP A 567 14.28 10.18 -9.17
C ASP A 567 13.41 9.43 -8.15
N GLU A 568 12.81 10.16 -7.20
CA GLU A 568 11.91 9.65 -6.15
C GLU A 568 10.43 9.64 -6.58
N LEU A 569 10.13 10.01 -7.84
CA LEU A 569 8.77 9.97 -8.40
C LEU A 569 8.26 8.53 -8.48
N ALA A 570 7.18 8.27 -7.75
CA ALA A 570 6.52 6.97 -7.71
C ALA A 570 4.98 7.11 -7.81
N PRO A 571 4.45 7.54 -8.98
CA PRO A 571 3.01 7.63 -9.14
C PRO A 571 2.33 6.25 -9.18
N PRO A 572 1.03 6.17 -8.87
CA PRO A 572 0.24 4.98 -9.18
C PRO A 572 0.26 4.73 -10.70
N ASP A 573 0.62 3.51 -11.10
CA ASP A 573 0.81 3.15 -12.50
C ASP A 573 -0.48 2.68 -13.21
N PHE A 574 -1.49 2.27 -12.44
CA PHE A 574 -2.73 1.69 -12.96
C PHE A 574 -3.50 2.59 -13.94
N PRO A 575 -3.54 3.94 -13.82
CA PRO A 575 -4.20 4.77 -14.83
C PRO A 575 -3.50 4.64 -16.18
N VAL A 576 -2.16 4.65 -16.19
CA VAL A 576 -1.36 4.55 -17.41
C VAL A 576 -1.48 3.15 -18.02
N ARG A 577 -1.44 2.12 -17.19
CA ARG A 577 -1.60 0.72 -17.63
C ARG A 577 -3.01 0.42 -18.16
N SER A 578 -4.01 1.15 -17.71
CA SER A 578 -5.36 1.09 -18.29
C SER A 578 -5.46 1.77 -19.67
N GLY A 579 -4.43 2.53 -20.07
CA GLY A 579 -4.37 3.26 -21.33
C GLY A 579 -4.82 4.72 -21.23
N ARG A 580 -4.91 5.30 -20.03
CA ARG A 580 -5.14 6.74 -19.79
C ARG A 580 -3.82 7.50 -19.67
N VAL A 581 -3.82 8.80 -19.94
CA VAL A 581 -2.63 9.65 -19.70
C VAL A 581 -2.67 10.13 -18.25
N LEU A 582 -1.63 9.86 -17.46
CA LEU A 582 -1.52 10.45 -16.12
C LEU A 582 -0.81 11.81 -16.21
N VAL A 583 -1.43 12.84 -15.66
CA VAL A 583 -0.88 14.19 -15.54
C VAL A 583 -0.48 14.40 -14.09
N TYR A 584 0.80 14.65 -13.83
CA TYR A 584 1.36 14.83 -12.49
C TYR A 584 1.99 16.22 -12.39
N PRO A 585 1.27 17.19 -11.81
CA PRO A 585 1.83 18.50 -11.48
C PRO A 585 2.84 18.37 -10.34
N VAL A 586 4.05 18.92 -10.49
CA VAL A 586 4.94 19.14 -9.34
C VAL A 586 4.43 20.34 -8.58
N TYR A 587 3.69 20.12 -7.49
CA TYR A 587 3.03 21.17 -6.70
C TYR A 587 4.05 22.04 -5.94
N LYS A 588 3.70 23.29 -5.66
CA LYS A 588 4.47 24.18 -4.77
C LYS A 588 4.78 23.52 -3.42
N GLY A 589 6.01 23.66 -2.93
CA GLY A 589 6.46 23.05 -1.68
C GLY A 589 6.97 21.60 -1.83
N THR A 590 7.01 21.04 -3.05
CA THR A 590 7.46 19.65 -3.29
C THR A 590 8.69 19.60 -4.20
N PHE A 591 9.50 18.54 -4.12
CA PHE A 591 10.66 18.31 -4.99
C PHE A 591 11.60 19.52 -5.09
N ASN A 592 11.90 19.97 -6.31
CA ASN A 592 12.74 21.14 -6.58
C ASN A 592 12.03 22.47 -6.32
N ARG A 593 10.75 22.44 -5.89
CA ARG A 593 9.95 23.58 -5.44
C ARG A 593 9.76 23.59 -3.92
N ALA A 594 10.46 22.72 -3.18
CA ALA A 594 10.46 22.70 -1.72
C ALA A 594 10.86 24.06 -1.13
N ASP A 595 10.19 24.44 -0.06
CA ASP A 595 10.42 25.69 0.67
C ASP A 595 10.09 25.51 2.17
N ASP A 596 9.61 26.57 2.83
CA ASP A 596 9.31 26.55 4.26
C ASP A 596 8.08 25.69 4.62
N LEU A 597 7.33 25.16 3.64
CA LEU A 597 6.29 24.18 3.90
C LEU A 597 6.91 22.85 4.34
N GLN A 598 6.62 22.42 5.57
CA GLN A 598 7.19 21.21 6.18
C GLN A 598 6.15 20.12 6.47
N SER A 599 4.87 20.36 6.15
CA SER A 599 3.78 19.41 6.44
C SER A 599 2.54 19.73 5.60
N ASP A 600 1.70 18.72 5.40
CA ASP A 600 0.35 18.80 4.84
C ASP A 600 -0.73 19.12 5.88
N ILE A 601 -0.40 19.07 7.17
CA ILE A 601 -1.32 19.40 8.26
C ILE A 601 -1.77 20.85 8.13
N GLN A 602 -3.09 21.04 8.14
CA GLN A 602 -3.68 22.37 7.99
C GLN A 602 -3.48 23.24 9.23
N ASP A 603 -3.21 24.53 9.01
CA ASP A 603 -3.11 25.53 10.06
C ASP A 603 -3.67 26.89 9.61
N GLU A 604 -3.75 27.86 10.53
CA GLU A 604 -4.24 29.21 10.25
C GLU A 604 -3.17 30.14 9.64
N SER A 605 -1.98 29.63 9.31
CA SER A 605 -0.88 30.46 8.81
C SER A 605 -1.15 30.99 7.40
N THR A 606 -0.54 32.13 7.09
CA THR A 606 -0.51 32.64 5.71
C THR A 606 0.31 31.74 4.79
N LEU A 607 1.34 31.06 5.33
CA LEU A 607 2.15 30.12 4.58
C LEU A 607 1.29 28.98 4.02
N TYR A 608 0.52 28.30 4.87
CA TYR A 608 -0.37 27.22 4.47
C TYR A 608 -1.44 27.72 3.49
N ARG A 609 -2.09 28.85 3.81
CA ARG A 609 -3.09 29.45 2.91
C ARG A 609 -2.54 29.69 1.50
N ASP A 610 -1.38 30.33 1.40
CA ASP A 610 -0.79 30.71 0.12
C ASP A 610 -0.36 29.45 -0.67
N HIS A 611 0.06 28.40 0.01
CA HIS A 611 0.34 27.10 -0.58
C HIS A 611 -0.91 26.42 -1.14
N VAL A 612 -2.03 26.40 -0.41
CA VAL A 612 -3.29 25.83 -0.92
C VAL A 612 -3.77 26.57 -2.17
N VAL A 613 -3.65 27.91 -2.17
CA VAL A 613 -3.97 28.73 -3.36
C VAL A 613 -3.03 28.40 -4.53
N ALA A 614 -1.75 28.23 -4.26
CA ALA A 614 -0.76 27.80 -5.24
C ALA A 614 -1.07 26.42 -5.83
N TRP A 615 -1.46 25.43 -5.02
CA TRP A 615 -1.75 24.07 -5.49
C TRP A 615 -2.92 24.02 -6.47
N ALA A 616 -4.00 24.76 -6.20
CA ALA A 616 -5.12 24.85 -7.12
C ALA A 616 -4.73 25.51 -8.45
N LYS A 617 -3.87 26.54 -8.41
CA LYS A 617 -3.34 27.20 -9.60
C LYS A 617 -2.39 26.29 -10.39
N ASP A 618 -1.54 25.54 -9.70
CA ASP A 618 -0.63 24.55 -10.29
C ASP A 618 -1.42 23.44 -11.02
N LEU A 619 -2.47 22.91 -10.38
CA LEU A 619 -3.37 21.93 -11.01
C LEU A 619 -4.00 22.51 -12.27
N GLY A 620 -4.55 23.73 -12.18
CA GLY A 620 -5.16 24.43 -13.30
C GLY A 620 -4.18 24.62 -14.46
N ARG A 621 -2.95 25.08 -14.18
CA ARG A 621 -1.89 25.28 -15.20
C ARG A 621 -1.41 23.97 -15.81
N ALA A 622 -1.34 22.90 -15.03
CA ALA A 622 -1.01 21.59 -15.56
C ALA A 622 -2.08 21.10 -16.55
N LEU A 623 -3.36 21.35 -16.28
CA LEU A 623 -4.44 21.04 -17.21
C LEU A 623 -4.45 21.97 -18.43
N ASP A 624 -4.14 23.27 -18.25
CA ASP A 624 -3.97 24.21 -19.37
C ASP A 624 -2.94 23.68 -20.35
N TYR A 625 -1.84 23.11 -19.85
CA TYR A 625 -0.83 22.48 -20.70
C TYR A 625 -1.27 21.13 -21.26
N ALA A 626 -1.69 20.19 -20.41
CA ALA A 626 -1.98 18.81 -20.79
C ALA A 626 -3.07 18.73 -21.87
N LEU A 627 -4.06 19.62 -21.85
CA LEU A 627 -5.15 19.64 -22.83
C LEU A 627 -4.74 20.23 -24.19
N THR A 628 -3.54 20.80 -24.32
CA THR A 628 -2.98 21.19 -25.63
C THR A 628 -2.32 20.02 -26.36
N ARG A 629 -2.11 18.90 -25.67
CA ARG A 629 -1.30 17.78 -26.16
C ARG A 629 -2.07 16.93 -27.16
N PRO A 630 -1.48 16.60 -28.32
CA PRO A 630 -2.14 15.70 -29.28
C PRO A 630 -2.36 14.29 -28.75
N GLU A 631 -1.66 13.90 -27.67
CA GLU A 631 -1.84 12.62 -26.99
C GLU A 631 -3.04 12.58 -26.04
N VAL A 632 -3.65 13.74 -25.76
CA VAL A 632 -4.70 13.91 -24.76
C VAL A 632 -6.01 14.33 -25.45
N GLU A 633 -7.09 13.60 -25.18
CA GLU A 633 -8.44 13.95 -25.65
C GLU A 633 -9.51 13.45 -24.67
N GLY A 634 -10.62 14.17 -24.58
CA GLY A 634 -11.80 13.73 -23.85
C GLY A 634 -11.88 14.29 -22.43
N SER A 635 -12.70 13.62 -21.62
CA SER A 635 -13.04 13.97 -20.24
C SER A 635 -11.86 13.85 -19.28
N VAL A 636 -11.67 14.80 -18.37
CA VAL A 636 -10.59 14.78 -17.37
C VAL A 636 -11.03 14.04 -16.11
N GLY A 637 -10.23 13.07 -15.66
CA GLY A 637 -10.35 12.45 -14.34
C GLY A 637 -9.46 13.10 -13.29
N TYR A 638 -9.83 12.99 -12.02
CA TYR A 638 -9.00 13.34 -10.87
C TYR A 638 -8.71 12.09 -10.04
N LEU A 639 -7.45 11.90 -9.68
CA LEU A 639 -7.01 10.86 -8.74
C LEU A 639 -6.29 11.53 -7.58
N GLY A 640 -6.90 11.51 -6.39
CA GLY A 640 -6.28 11.95 -5.15
C GLY A 640 -5.88 10.76 -4.29
N VAL A 641 -4.74 10.85 -3.60
CA VAL A 641 -4.30 9.89 -2.58
C VAL A 641 -3.92 10.65 -1.32
N SER A 642 -4.45 10.26 -0.15
CA SER A 642 -4.13 10.87 1.14
C SER A 642 -4.31 12.40 1.12
N TRP A 643 -3.22 13.16 1.23
CA TRP A 643 -3.19 14.62 1.06
C TRP A 643 -3.97 15.11 -0.16
N GLY A 644 -3.80 14.48 -1.33
CA GLY A 644 -4.59 14.81 -2.51
C GLY A 644 -6.09 14.58 -2.33
N SER A 645 -6.48 13.50 -1.67
CA SER A 645 -7.89 13.25 -1.36
C SER A 645 -8.46 14.28 -0.37
N ALA A 646 -7.68 14.71 0.63
CA ALA A 646 -8.07 15.75 1.58
C ALA A 646 -8.23 17.13 0.90
N MET A 647 -7.39 17.43 -0.10
CA MET A 647 -7.47 18.68 -0.88
C MET A 647 -8.51 18.65 -2.00
N ALA A 648 -9.03 17.47 -2.34
CA ALA A 648 -9.98 17.29 -3.44
C ALA A 648 -11.21 18.23 -3.38
N PRO A 649 -11.82 18.56 -2.22
CA PRO A 649 -12.96 19.46 -2.20
C PRO A 649 -12.65 20.82 -2.83
N ILE A 650 -11.46 21.37 -2.54
CA ILE A 650 -10.99 22.64 -3.08
C ILE A 650 -10.74 22.48 -4.58
N MET A 651 -9.99 21.46 -4.98
CA MET A 651 -9.63 21.24 -6.39
C MET A 651 -10.87 21.04 -7.27
N LEU A 652 -11.80 20.18 -6.84
CA LEU A 652 -12.98 19.80 -7.60
C LEU A 652 -14.04 20.89 -7.67
N ALA A 653 -14.19 21.72 -6.62
CA ALA A 653 -15.13 22.84 -6.64
C ALA A 653 -14.63 24.02 -7.50
N LEU A 654 -13.32 24.14 -7.70
CA LEU A 654 -12.70 25.23 -8.45
C LEU A 654 -12.41 24.88 -9.91
N GLU A 655 -12.21 23.59 -10.23
CA GLU A 655 -11.79 23.15 -11.56
C GLU A 655 -12.91 22.42 -12.33
N PRO A 656 -13.71 23.14 -13.15
CA PRO A 656 -14.86 22.55 -13.85
C PRO A 656 -14.48 21.61 -15.00
N ARG A 657 -13.21 21.53 -15.41
CA ARG A 657 -12.76 20.60 -16.46
C ARG A 657 -12.73 19.15 -15.97
N ILE A 658 -12.65 18.92 -14.66
CA ILE A 658 -12.66 17.58 -14.06
C ILE A 658 -14.09 17.04 -14.05
N GLN A 659 -14.28 15.84 -14.59
CA GLN A 659 -15.59 15.23 -14.80
C GLN A 659 -15.81 13.94 -13.99
N ALA A 660 -14.78 13.40 -13.36
CA ALA A 660 -14.88 12.28 -12.42
C ALA A 660 -13.72 12.32 -11.42
N ALA A 661 -13.97 11.98 -10.16
CA ALA A 661 -12.96 11.92 -9.12
C ALA A 661 -12.91 10.54 -8.47
N VAL A 662 -11.69 10.07 -8.23
CA VAL A 662 -11.37 8.91 -7.38
C VAL A 662 -10.46 9.41 -6.27
N LEU A 663 -10.90 9.24 -5.02
CA LEU A 663 -10.20 9.65 -3.81
C LEU A 663 -9.86 8.40 -3.03
N ILE A 664 -8.57 8.19 -2.76
CA ILE A 664 -8.10 7.06 -1.97
C ILE A 664 -7.58 7.60 -0.64
N VAL A 665 -8.09 7.06 0.48
CA VAL A 665 -7.75 7.45 1.86
C VAL A 665 -7.87 8.96 2.12
N GLY A 666 -9.07 9.52 1.93
CA GLY A 666 -9.35 10.95 2.18
C GLY A 666 -10.35 11.21 3.31
N GLY A 667 -10.20 12.33 4.00
CA GLY A 667 -11.15 12.81 5.00
C GLY A 667 -10.92 14.28 5.34
N LEU A 668 -11.69 14.79 6.29
CA LEU A 668 -11.48 16.12 6.87
C LEU A 668 -10.49 16.07 8.03
N ALA A 669 -9.56 17.01 8.09
CA ALA A 669 -8.56 17.08 9.15
C ALA A 669 -9.12 17.69 10.44
N MET A 670 -8.58 17.30 11.60
CA MET A 670 -9.06 17.76 12.91
C MET A 670 -8.55 19.16 13.27
N GLN A 671 -7.52 19.66 12.59
CA GLN A 671 -6.92 20.95 12.84
C GLN A 671 -7.76 22.10 12.28
N GLU A 672 -7.64 23.29 12.86
CA GLU A 672 -8.28 24.50 12.30
C GLU A 672 -7.45 25.10 11.17
N THR A 673 -8.11 25.72 10.19
CA THR A 673 -7.43 26.48 9.13
C THR A 673 -8.25 27.71 8.72
N GLN A 674 -7.65 28.59 7.92
CA GLN A 674 -8.38 29.77 7.44
C GLN A 674 -9.57 29.32 6.57
N PRO A 675 -10.79 29.84 6.80
CA PRO A 675 -12.00 29.37 6.12
C PRO A 675 -11.93 29.33 4.59
N MET A 676 -11.11 30.21 3.98
CA MET A 676 -10.94 30.28 2.53
C MET A 676 -10.12 29.14 1.91
N VAL A 677 -9.39 28.37 2.74
CA VAL A 677 -8.60 27.20 2.34
C VAL A 677 -9.01 25.94 3.10
N ASP A 678 -10.14 25.98 3.80
CA ASP A 678 -10.70 24.84 4.52
C ASP A 678 -11.52 23.96 3.57
N PRO A 679 -11.13 22.69 3.29
CA PRO A 679 -11.88 21.79 2.42
C PRO A 679 -13.37 21.63 2.79
N PHE A 680 -13.72 21.72 4.07
CA PHE A 680 -15.11 21.61 4.54
C PHE A 680 -16.04 22.64 3.88
N ASN A 681 -15.53 23.86 3.64
CA ASN A 681 -16.28 24.94 3.01
C ASN A 681 -16.55 24.73 1.51
N PHE A 682 -15.82 23.83 0.87
CA PHE A 682 -15.90 23.56 -0.57
C PHE A 682 -16.76 22.33 -0.87
N LEU A 683 -16.87 21.38 0.06
CA LEU A 683 -17.60 20.12 -0.10
C LEU A 683 -19.01 20.28 -0.71
N PRO A 684 -19.88 21.22 -0.26
CA PRO A 684 -21.23 21.36 -0.81
C PRO A 684 -21.26 21.82 -2.28
N ARG A 685 -20.15 22.33 -2.80
CA ARG A 685 -20.01 22.82 -4.18
C ARG A 685 -19.30 21.84 -5.10
N VAL A 686 -18.83 20.71 -4.56
CA VAL A 686 -18.34 19.61 -5.37
C VAL A 686 -19.53 18.89 -5.99
N THR A 687 -19.75 19.08 -7.29
CA THR A 687 -20.80 18.37 -8.05
C THR A 687 -20.24 17.23 -8.91
N THR A 688 -18.93 17.07 -8.93
CA THR A 688 -18.22 16.06 -9.73
C THR A 688 -18.47 14.66 -9.17
N PRO A 689 -18.86 13.68 -10.01
CA PRO A 689 -19.02 12.29 -9.56
C PRO A 689 -17.79 11.77 -8.83
N THR A 690 -17.95 11.34 -7.58
CA THR A 690 -16.83 11.06 -6.67
C THR A 690 -16.91 9.66 -6.05
N LEU A 691 -15.87 8.86 -6.27
CA LEU A 691 -15.61 7.61 -5.55
C LEU A 691 -14.61 7.88 -4.44
N MET A 692 -14.90 7.41 -3.23
CA MET A 692 -13.97 7.35 -2.10
C MET A 692 -13.68 5.87 -1.77
N VAL A 693 -12.40 5.51 -1.69
CA VAL A 693 -11.94 4.20 -1.20
C VAL A 693 -11.02 4.44 -0.01
N ASN A 694 -11.56 4.21 1.18
CA ASN A 694 -10.92 4.54 2.44
C ASN A 694 -10.78 3.30 3.33
N ALA A 695 -10.13 3.49 4.47
CA ALA A 695 -9.76 2.44 5.41
C ALA A 695 -10.44 2.59 6.77
N LYS A 696 -10.75 1.45 7.40
CA LYS A 696 -11.35 1.40 8.73
C LYS A 696 -10.37 1.74 9.85
N PHE A 697 -9.10 1.34 9.70
CA PHE A 697 -8.02 1.57 10.68
C PHE A 697 -7.13 2.74 10.28
N ASP A 698 -7.71 3.75 9.63
CA ASP A 698 -6.98 4.92 9.18
C ASP A 698 -6.67 5.86 10.36
N SER A 699 -5.38 6.02 10.68
CA SER A 699 -4.92 6.83 11.81
C SER A 699 -4.81 8.34 11.51
N PHE A 700 -5.12 8.77 10.29
CA PHE A 700 -5.19 10.20 9.92
C PHE A 700 -6.64 10.66 9.77
N PHE A 701 -7.48 9.81 9.14
CA PHE A 701 -8.86 10.13 8.86
C PHE A 701 -9.79 9.09 9.49
N PRO A 702 -10.21 9.24 10.76
CA PRO A 702 -11.15 8.31 11.37
C PRO A 702 -12.47 8.25 10.62
N VAL A 703 -13.08 7.06 10.55
CA VAL A 703 -14.28 6.83 9.74
C VAL A 703 -15.42 7.77 10.13
N GLU A 704 -15.73 7.85 11.42
CA GLU A 704 -16.93 8.54 11.90
C GLU A 704 -16.76 10.06 11.98
N THR A 705 -15.56 10.56 12.26
CA THR A 705 -15.31 12.01 12.49
C THR A 705 -14.66 12.72 11.31
N ALA A 706 -13.99 12.01 10.39
CA ALA A 706 -13.33 12.61 9.24
C ALA A 706 -13.90 12.15 7.89
N GLN A 707 -14.03 10.83 7.69
CA GLN A 707 -14.39 10.27 6.38
C GLN A 707 -15.89 10.41 6.07
N ARG A 708 -16.76 10.06 7.02
CA ARG A 708 -18.22 10.21 6.84
C ARG A 708 -18.62 11.67 6.70
N PRO A 709 -18.16 12.61 7.55
CA PRO A 709 -18.51 14.02 7.36
C PRO A 709 -18.01 14.58 6.03
N PHE A 710 -16.85 14.14 5.54
CA PHE A 710 -16.41 14.45 4.17
C PHE A 710 -17.45 13.98 3.14
N PHE A 711 -17.79 12.70 3.15
CA PHE A 711 -18.68 12.08 2.16
C PHE A 711 -20.12 12.63 2.20
N ASP A 712 -20.64 12.87 3.40
CA ASP A 712 -22.01 13.31 3.63
C ASP A 712 -22.21 14.77 3.21
N ASN A 713 -21.18 15.61 3.32
CA ASN A 713 -21.23 17.02 2.93
C ASN A 713 -20.89 17.27 1.44
N LEU A 714 -20.54 16.23 0.67
CA LEU A 714 -20.36 16.37 -0.78
C LEU A 714 -21.66 16.83 -1.46
N GLY A 715 -21.56 17.89 -2.26
CA GLY A 715 -22.63 18.40 -3.13
C GLY A 715 -22.99 17.49 -4.32
N VAL A 716 -22.46 16.27 -4.34
CA VAL A 716 -22.62 15.28 -5.41
C VAL A 716 -23.95 14.56 -5.23
N ALA A 717 -24.66 14.31 -6.33
CA ALA A 717 -25.90 13.54 -6.30
C ALA A 717 -25.64 12.10 -5.81
N GLU A 718 -26.55 11.55 -4.99
CA GLU A 718 -26.40 10.19 -4.41
C GLU A 718 -26.03 9.08 -5.41
N PRO A 719 -26.61 9.00 -6.63
CA PRO A 719 -26.23 7.96 -7.60
C PRO A 719 -24.79 8.09 -8.13
N ASP A 720 -24.19 9.26 -7.93
CA ASP A 720 -22.91 9.69 -8.46
C ASP A 720 -21.85 9.91 -7.38
N LYS A 721 -22.12 9.51 -6.13
CA LYS A 721 -21.10 9.35 -5.09
C LYS A 721 -21.10 7.95 -4.48
N LYS A 722 -19.92 7.44 -4.13
CA LYS A 722 -19.77 6.12 -3.49
C LYS A 722 -18.63 6.14 -2.48
N LEU A 723 -18.85 5.59 -1.29
CA LEU A 723 -17.83 5.37 -0.26
C LEU A 723 -17.64 3.87 -0.05
N ILE A 724 -16.39 3.40 -0.13
CA ILE A 724 -15.97 2.04 0.17
C ILE A 724 -15.02 2.12 1.37
N ILE A 725 -15.31 1.35 2.42
CA ILE A 725 -14.45 1.21 3.61
C ILE A 725 -13.85 -0.18 3.60
N THR A 726 -12.53 -0.26 3.50
CA THR A 726 -11.75 -1.50 3.52
C THR A 726 -11.32 -1.86 4.95
N GLU A 727 -11.11 -3.15 5.21
CA GLU A 727 -10.50 -3.64 6.46
C GLU A 727 -8.96 -3.50 6.40
N SER A 728 -8.48 -2.28 6.16
CA SER A 728 -7.05 -1.92 6.12
C SER A 728 -6.76 -0.66 6.93
N ASN A 729 -5.50 -0.24 6.98
CA ASN A 729 -5.05 1.05 7.50
C ASN A 729 -4.91 2.10 6.36
N HIS A 730 -4.25 3.22 6.63
CA HIS A 730 -4.03 4.33 5.67
C HIS A 730 -3.34 3.92 4.34
N PHE A 731 -2.82 2.70 4.22
CA PHE A 731 -2.23 2.17 2.99
C PHE A 731 -3.21 1.29 2.19
N VAL A 732 -4.35 1.83 1.77
CA VAL A 732 -5.38 1.08 0.99
C VAL A 732 -4.82 0.49 -0.30
N LEU A 733 -3.98 1.23 -1.05
CA LEU A 733 -3.38 0.71 -2.29
C LEU A 733 -2.42 -0.47 -2.04
N SER A 734 -1.91 -0.58 -0.81
CA SER A 734 -1.05 -1.67 -0.37
C SER A 734 -1.86 -2.90 0.05
N PHE A 735 -2.88 -2.73 0.87
CA PHE A 735 -3.60 -3.87 1.48
C PHE A 735 -4.92 -4.24 0.79
N ALA A 736 -5.47 -3.35 -0.04
CA ALA A 736 -6.72 -3.53 -0.78
C ALA A 736 -6.62 -3.01 -2.22
N GLY A 737 -5.41 -3.07 -2.81
CA GLY A 737 -5.08 -2.51 -4.12
C GLY A 737 -5.96 -3.01 -5.26
N ASP A 738 -6.19 -4.32 -5.37
CA ASP A 738 -7.03 -4.90 -6.44
C ASP A 738 -8.46 -4.35 -6.42
N LEU A 739 -9.05 -4.22 -5.22
CA LEU A 739 -10.38 -3.64 -5.05
C LEU A 739 -10.37 -2.15 -5.40
N ALA A 740 -9.43 -1.39 -4.85
CA ALA A 740 -9.33 0.06 -5.07
C ALA A 740 -9.11 0.39 -6.55
N ILE A 741 -8.18 -0.31 -7.21
CA ILE A 741 -7.87 -0.16 -8.63
C ILE A 741 -9.08 -0.57 -9.48
N GLY A 742 -9.70 -1.72 -9.19
CA GLY A 742 -10.87 -2.19 -9.94
C GLY A 742 -12.04 -1.20 -9.89
N GLU A 743 -12.33 -0.67 -8.71
CA GLU A 743 -13.38 0.35 -8.50
C GLU A 743 -13.01 1.69 -9.15
N ALA A 744 -11.75 2.12 -9.05
CA ALA A 744 -11.27 3.34 -9.70
C ALA A 744 -11.42 3.28 -11.23
N LEU A 745 -11.00 2.17 -11.84
CA LEU A 745 -11.10 1.97 -13.29
C LEU A 745 -12.56 1.91 -13.74
N ALA A 746 -13.41 1.17 -13.01
CA ALA A 746 -14.84 1.12 -13.31
C ALA A 746 -15.52 2.50 -13.18
N TRP A 747 -15.10 3.30 -12.20
CA TRP A 747 -15.59 4.66 -12.01
C TRP A 747 -15.19 5.57 -13.17
N PHE A 748 -13.91 5.57 -13.55
CA PHE A 748 -13.46 6.34 -14.70
C PHE A 748 -14.11 5.89 -16.01
N ASP A 749 -14.29 4.59 -16.23
CA ASP A 749 -14.98 4.08 -17.42
C ASP A 749 -16.45 4.53 -17.47
N ARG A 750 -17.14 4.59 -16.32
CA ARG A 750 -18.52 5.05 -16.24
C ARG A 750 -18.68 6.53 -16.64
N TYR A 751 -17.80 7.41 -16.18
CA TYR A 751 -17.98 8.87 -16.34
C TYR A 751 -17.12 9.49 -17.44
N LEU A 752 -15.94 8.95 -17.71
CA LEU A 752 -15.04 9.42 -18.77
C LEU A 752 -15.16 8.59 -20.05
N GLY A 753 -15.86 7.45 -19.98
CA GLY A 753 -15.95 6.44 -21.03
C GLY A 753 -14.78 5.43 -20.98
N PRO A 754 -14.97 4.22 -21.54
CA PRO A 754 -13.92 3.20 -21.57
C PRO A 754 -12.73 3.63 -22.44
N VAL A 755 -11.56 3.09 -22.13
CA VAL A 755 -10.35 3.30 -22.94
C VAL A 755 -10.48 2.57 -24.29
N ARG A 756 -9.93 3.15 -25.37
CA ARG A 756 -10.11 2.70 -26.77
C ARG A 756 -8.89 2.01 -27.36
#